data_AF-A0A976KXM8-F1
#
_entry.id   AF-A0A976KXM8-F1
#
_cell.length_a   1.000
_cell.length_b   1.000
_cell.length_c   1.000
_cell.angle_alpha   90.00
_cell.angle_beta   90.00
_cell.angle_gamma   90.00
#
_symmetry.space_group_name_H-M   'P 1'
#
loop_
_entity.id
_entity.type
_entity.pdbx_description
1 polymer ?
#
loop_
_entity_poly.entity_id
_entity_poly.type
_entity_poly.pdbx_seq_one_letter_code
_entity_poly.pdbx_strand_id
1 'polypeptide(L)'
;MPASPTRRLWLVAGATAFVVALVLSTRLDQGLWSAAEAEPLRRVLGHHGVPLFDLERAPYLDVALRSLAAKWWGDPTVGMRLPGLVAVSLTVALTVAFARRGATWRDALLAGGVALALPLSGFGGTLAVGRPVGELAITAAIWLGTLEPRGSRASELARWTAIATVMVGAVAHVGLALGLVLPAITLAAVEAGRTRHRLSMGWVAIATLSGLLAWGLVANQGPGFVPALADAQDATLFLTPHLRPFATGLDDASAQLFPWLPLALAGALLPGSPRVYAVWWVVGLVAAETWGHWYGTVPMPVTVPTAILSVRGLTWLADQTHPGPLRRATTLLVVIGLLIVGKNASLAPQLFGSPLAPIDAALYPADAIGTGDQLGRSAKVAALAVFVVAGGGRLSAAMGRSARPEAIAAAAVGLLCAWQLRTTFGALLPTSTARLSPAPVAETYAARIDRYQLPRTVGRFRVHDPALAHVLPDEVITQALADRRALLRWLGSDELRTAWLPQTELAAAFAGQRARGHELSVLDDRHIGMLVVANQAVDGLADLNPLADLVSSTRPQLEHETYVRFGDAIEVVGWQIDGSLVRTRQVTITLALHVLKRVPKRLKITTRLVRGRLSRIRPYPHEPTQGHFAPKHWRRGDYVLDRMTFTVPPLEIMSGEHELEVGMRTSRHMIYDVTKPDADEPSEHGVTIGDRKGRFAVLGRVRVY
;
A
#
# COMPACT_ATOMS: atom_id res chain seq x y z
N MET A 1 -6.21 -30.53 40.44
CA MET A 1 -7.51 -29.87 40.25
C MET A 1 -7.58 -29.27 38.85
N PRO A 2 -8.58 -29.60 38.01
CA PRO A 2 -8.72 -28.98 36.69
C PRO A 2 -8.98 -27.48 36.84
N ALA A 3 -8.29 -26.65 36.04
CA ALA A 3 -8.51 -25.21 36.02
C ALA A 3 -9.97 -24.90 35.66
N SER A 4 -10.58 -23.91 36.33
CA SER A 4 -11.91 -23.44 35.96
C SER A 4 -11.94 -23.04 34.47
N PRO A 5 -13.07 -23.22 33.76
CA PRO A 5 -13.18 -22.87 32.34
C PRO A 5 -12.75 -21.42 32.06
N THR A 6 -13.02 -20.50 33.01
CA THR A 6 -12.56 -19.11 32.99
C THR A 6 -11.03 -19.01 33.08
N ARG A 7 -10.38 -19.76 33.97
CA ARG A 7 -8.91 -19.76 34.09
C ARG A 7 -8.26 -20.29 32.82
N ARG A 8 -8.81 -21.36 32.22
CA ARG A 8 -8.32 -21.88 30.94
C ARG A 8 -8.49 -20.86 29.81
N LEU A 9 -9.58 -20.11 29.80
CA LEU A 9 -9.81 -19.04 28.82
C LEU A 9 -8.68 -18.00 28.86
N TRP A 10 -8.41 -17.47 30.04
CA TRP A 10 -7.39 -16.44 30.23
C TRP A 10 -5.97 -16.93 29.99
N LEU A 11 -5.66 -18.18 30.32
CA LEU A 11 -4.36 -18.78 30.01
C LEU A 11 -4.12 -18.83 28.49
N VAL A 12 -5.12 -19.27 27.72
CA VAL A 12 -4.99 -19.33 26.24
C VAL A 12 -4.95 -17.92 25.64
N ALA A 13 -5.78 -16.99 26.13
CA ALA A 13 -5.74 -15.60 25.68
C ALA A 13 -4.37 -14.95 25.97
N GLY A 14 -3.83 -15.14 27.18
CA GLY A 14 -2.51 -14.64 27.56
C GLY A 14 -1.38 -15.25 26.71
N ALA A 15 -1.41 -16.57 26.48
CA ALA A 15 -0.46 -17.22 25.58
C ALA A 15 -0.57 -16.70 24.14
N THR A 16 -1.80 -16.44 23.67
CA THR A 16 -2.03 -15.86 22.34
C THR A 16 -1.43 -14.46 22.25
N ALA A 17 -1.67 -13.59 23.23
CA ALA A 17 -1.09 -12.24 23.28
C ALA A 17 0.45 -12.30 23.24
N PHE A 18 1.05 -13.21 24.01
CA PHE A 18 2.50 -13.39 24.04
C PHE A 18 3.08 -13.82 22.68
N VAL A 19 2.45 -14.81 22.03
CA VAL A 19 2.88 -15.27 20.70
C VAL A 19 2.74 -14.16 19.65
N VAL A 20 1.64 -13.42 19.67
CA VAL A 20 1.43 -12.27 18.77
C VAL A 20 2.50 -11.22 18.99
N ALA A 21 2.77 -10.85 20.26
CA ALA A 21 3.79 -9.89 20.60
C ALA A 21 5.17 -10.33 20.09
N LEU A 22 5.53 -11.61 20.24
CA LEU A 22 6.79 -12.16 19.75
C LEU A 22 6.89 -12.11 18.21
N VAL A 23 5.81 -12.43 17.50
CA VAL A 23 5.80 -12.38 16.03
C VAL A 23 5.99 -10.95 15.54
N LEU A 24 5.24 -10.00 16.09
CA LEU A 24 5.24 -8.62 15.66
C LEU A 24 6.48 -7.84 16.16
N SER A 25 7.06 -8.21 17.31
CA SER A 25 8.23 -7.51 17.88
C SER A 25 9.49 -7.61 17.02
N THR A 26 9.60 -8.66 16.18
CA THR A 26 10.73 -8.86 15.25
C THR A 26 10.86 -7.78 14.19
N ARG A 27 9.92 -6.83 14.13
CA ARG A 27 9.83 -5.79 13.10
C ARG A 27 9.73 -4.38 13.67
N LEU A 28 9.92 -4.19 14.97
CA LEU A 28 9.80 -2.87 15.61
C LEU A 28 10.89 -1.88 15.17
N ASP A 29 11.98 -2.37 14.59
CA ASP A 29 13.05 -1.58 13.98
C ASP A 29 12.68 -1.10 12.56
N GLN A 30 11.74 -1.78 11.89
CA GLN A 30 11.38 -1.54 10.49
C GLN A 30 10.28 -0.48 10.37
N GLY A 31 10.69 0.80 10.40
CA GLY A 31 9.80 1.92 10.14
C GLY A 31 9.56 2.18 8.66
N LEU A 32 8.33 2.57 8.30
CA LEU A 32 8.07 3.24 7.03
C LEU A 32 8.92 4.50 6.95
N TRP A 33 9.17 5.16 8.09
CA TRP A 33 9.91 6.44 8.20
C TRP A 33 9.52 7.45 7.12
N SER A 34 8.28 7.33 6.64
CA SER A 34 7.67 8.25 5.70
C SER A 34 6.99 9.37 6.48
N ALA A 35 6.37 10.30 5.77
CA ALA A 35 5.51 11.32 6.38
C ALA A 35 4.52 10.76 7.42
N ALA A 36 4.06 9.51 7.25
CA ALA A 36 3.10 8.88 8.14
C ALA A 36 3.64 8.55 9.55
N GLU A 37 4.93 8.20 9.68
CA GLU A 37 5.55 7.94 11.00
C GLU A 37 6.38 9.11 11.52
N ALA A 38 6.86 9.98 10.62
CA ALA A 38 7.63 11.17 10.99
C ALA A 38 6.82 12.07 11.93
N GLU A 39 5.53 12.25 11.65
CA GLU A 39 4.70 13.14 12.45
C GLU A 39 4.43 12.61 13.88
N PRO A 40 4.04 11.33 14.09
CA PRO A 40 4.04 10.72 15.41
C PRO A 40 5.37 10.83 16.16
N LEU A 41 6.51 10.60 15.49
CA LEU A 41 7.83 10.75 16.09
C LEU A 41 8.07 12.19 16.55
N ARG A 42 7.80 13.18 15.68
CA ARG A 42 7.96 14.61 16.01
C ARG A 42 7.16 14.96 17.26
N ARG A 43 5.90 14.54 17.37
CA ARG A 43 5.08 14.76 18.58
C ARG A 43 5.68 14.13 19.83
N VAL A 44 6.21 12.90 19.72
CA VAL A 44 6.87 12.23 20.85
C VAL A 44 8.09 13.01 21.32
N LEU A 45 8.92 13.51 20.40
CA LEU A 45 10.08 14.34 20.70
C LEU A 45 9.69 15.69 21.30
N GLY A 46 8.59 16.28 20.83
CA GLY A 46 8.04 17.53 21.37
C GLY A 46 7.61 17.43 22.81
N HIS A 47 6.98 16.31 23.15
CA HIS A 47 6.64 16.01 24.53
C HIS A 47 7.87 15.90 25.45
N HIS A 48 9.04 15.55 24.89
CA HIS A 48 10.33 15.53 25.58
C HIS A 48 11.10 16.86 25.50
N GLY A 49 10.44 17.95 25.06
CA GLY A 49 11.00 19.30 25.08
C GLY A 49 11.78 19.70 23.82
N VAL A 50 11.77 18.88 22.77
CA VAL A 50 12.35 19.30 21.47
C VAL A 50 11.46 20.39 20.87
N PRO A 51 11.98 21.58 20.53
CA PRO A 51 11.18 22.64 19.93
C PRO A 51 10.69 22.18 18.55
N LEU A 52 9.38 22.36 18.31
CA LEU A 52 8.74 21.93 17.07
C LEU A 52 8.03 23.09 16.41
N PHE A 53 8.13 23.12 15.09
CA PHE A 53 7.41 24.02 14.20
C PHE A 53 6.44 23.18 13.36
N ASP A 54 5.21 23.68 13.22
CA ASP A 54 4.17 23.12 12.34
C ASP A 54 3.76 21.67 12.66
N LEU A 55 3.39 21.36 13.91
CA LEU A 55 2.84 20.06 14.25
C LEU A 55 1.39 19.89 13.78
N GLU A 56 1.12 18.76 13.14
CA GLU A 56 -0.24 18.30 12.95
C GLU A 56 -0.80 17.80 14.29
N ARG A 57 -2.06 18.11 14.52
CA ARG A 57 -2.74 17.95 15.80
C ARG A 57 -3.02 16.46 16.08
N ALA A 58 -2.96 16.04 17.35
CA ALA A 58 -3.07 14.63 17.73
C ALA A 58 -3.90 14.43 19.00
N PRO A 59 -4.51 13.25 19.19
CA PRO A 59 -5.05 12.88 20.48
C PRO A 59 -3.93 12.79 21.54
N TYR A 60 -4.09 13.55 22.62
CA TYR A 60 -3.11 13.65 23.71
C TYR A 60 -2.72 12.28 24.28
N LEU A 61 -3.68 11.37 24.47
CA LEU A 61 -3.43 10.08 25.10
C LEU A 61 -2.51 9.18 24.27
N ASP A 62 -2.65 9.19 22.94
CA ASP A 62 -1.78 8.40 22.06
C ASP A 62 -0.34 8.92 22.12
N VAL A 63 -0.15 10.25 22.06
CA VAL A 63 1.17 10.87 22.20
C VAL A 63 1.76 10.58 23.59
N ALA A 64 0.98 10.72 24.67
CA ALA A 64 1.44 10.48 26.02
C ALA A 64 1.89 9.03 26.24
N LEU A 65 1.12 8.05 25.75
CA LEU A 65 1.48 6.63 25.84
C LEU A 65 2.77 6.32 25.07
N ARG A 66 2.89 6.86 23.85
CA ARG A 66 4.10 6.68 23.03
C ARG A 66 5.32 7.38 23.63
N SER A 67 5.16 8.57 24.17
CA SER A 67 6.23 9.30 24.85
C SER A 67 6.69 8.60 26.12
N LEU A 68 5.76 8.04 26.90
CA LEU A 68 6.09 7.23 28.07
C LEU A 68 6.84 5.96 27.67
N ALA A 69 6.38 5.27 26.62
CA ALA A 69 7.03 4.05 26.11
C ALA A 69 8.41 4.34 25.50
N ALA A 70 8.56 5.41 24.74
CA ALA A 70 9.84 5.93 24.24
C ALA A 70 10.83 6.21 25.38
N LYS A 71 10.37 6.89 26.44
CA LYS A 71 11.18 7.17 27.63
C LYS A 71 11.60 5.89 28.35
N TRP A 72 10.68 4.94 28.51
CA TRP A 72 10.94 3.70 29.23
C TRP A 72 11.89 2.77 28.47
N TRP A 73 11.78 2.71 27.14
CA TRP A 73 12.60 1.84 26.30
C TRP A 73 13.99 2.42 26.01
N GLY A 74 14.14 3.75 26.02
CA GLY A 74 15.40 4.44 25.74
C GLY A 74 15.69 4.67 24.26
N ASP A 75 14.91 4.07 23.36
CA ASP A 75 14.92 4.35 21.93
C ASP A 75 13.54 4.89 21.51
N PRO A 76 13.43 6.16 21.06
CA PRO A 76 12.17 6.75 20.67
C PRO A 76 11.52 6.04 19.48
N THR A 77 12.30 5.40 18.62
CA THR A 77 11.83 4.74 17.40
C THR A 77 11.06 3.45 17.70
N VAL A 78 11.65 2.59 18.55
CA VAL A 78 11.03 1.37 19.01
C VAL A 78 9.93 1.68 20.02
N GLY A 79 10.20 2.60 20.95
CA GLY A 79 9.29 2.91 22.04
C GLY A 79 7.96 3.50 21.57
N MET A 80 7.93 4.30 20.50
CA MET A 80 6.67 4.80 19.96
C MET A 80 5.78 3.72 19.31
N ARG A 81 6.33 2.55 18.97
CA ARG A 81 5.59 1.41 18.38
C ARG A 81 5.07 0.43 19.42
N LEU A 82 5.67 0.41 20.62
CA LEU A 82 5.29 -0.52 21.71
C LEU A 82 3.81 -0.45 22.12
N PRO A 83 3.17 0.73 22.27
CA PRO A 83 1.75 0.76 22.61
C PRO A 83 0.88 0.07 21.55
N GLY A 84 1.22 0.22 20.28
CA GLY A 84 0.51 -0.43 19.17
C GLY A 84 0.67 -1.94 19.18
N LEU A 85 1.90 -2.42 19.36
CA LEU A 85 2.22 -3.84 19.52
C LEU A 85 1.40 -4.50 20.64
N VAL A 86 1.40 -3.87 21.83
CA VAL A 86 0.65 -4.37 22.99
C VAL A 86 -0.85 -4.37 22.71
N ALA A 87 -1.36 -3.29 22.13
CA ALA A 87 -2.79 -3.16 21.86
C ALA A 87 -3.30 -4.20 20.84
N VAL A 88 -2.56 -4.43 19.75
CA VAL A 88 -2.89 -5.49 18.77
C VAL A 88 -2.82 -6.87 19.42
N SER A 89 -1.77 -7.16 20.19
CA SER A 89 -1.61 -8.43 20.89
C SER A 89 -2.78 -8.75 21.81
N LEU A 90 -3.23 -7.76 22.58
CA LEU A 90 -4.40 -7.87 23.46
C LEU A 90 -5.71 -7.96 22.66
N THR A 91 -5.84 -7.27 21.54
CA THR A 91 -7.02 -7.33 20.66
C THR A 91 -7.19 -8.71 20.04
N VAL A 92 -6.10 -9.32 19.58
CA VAL A 92 -6.10 -10.71 19.08
C VAL A 92 -6.47 -11.70 20.19
N ALA A 93 -5.91 -11.52 21.39
CA ALA A 93 -6.28 -12.35 22.54
C ALA A 93 -7.75 -12.21 22.94
N LEU A 94 -8.30 -10.99 22.93
CA LEU A 94 -9.73 -10.75 23.16
C LEU A 94 -10.59 -11.35 22.04
N THR A 95 -10.11 -11.36 20.80
CA THR A 95 -10.80 -12.05 19.68
C THR A 95 -10.98 -13.53 19.97
N VAL A 96 -9.91 -14.22 20.41
CA VAL A 96 -9.98 -15.62 20.83
C VAL A 96 -10.98 -15.79 21.99
N ALA A 97 -10.92 -14.89 22.98
CA ALA A 97 -11.81 -14.95 24.14
C ALA A 97 -13.29 -14.75 23.75
N PHE A 98 -13.60 -13.82 22.85
CA PHE A 98 -14.94 -13.57 22.32
C PHE A 98 -15.46 -14.77 21.52
N ALA A 99 -14.67 -15.25 20.56
CA ALA A 99 -15.05 -16.38 19.72
C ALA A 99 -15.35 -17.62 20.56
N ARG A 100 -14.55 -17.85 21.62
CA ARG A 100 -14.72 -19.02 22.49
C ARG A 100 -16.07 -19.06 23.23
N ARG A 101 -16.77 -17.93 23.42
CA ARG A 101 -18.08 -17.90 24.10
C ARG A 101 -19.17 -18.65 23.33
N GLY A 102 -19.04 -18.76 22.01
CA GLY A 102 -20.04 -19.42 21.15
C GLY A 102 -19.48 -20.49 20.22
N ALA A 103 -18.16 -20.72 20.23
CA ALA A 103 -17.49 -21.62 19.31
C ALA A 103 -16.51 -22.56 20.01
N THR A 104 -16.00 -23.54 19.25
CA THR A 104 -14.97 -24.46 19.73
C THR A 104 -13.64 -23.72 19.95
N TRP A 105 -12.72 -24.34 20.71
CA TRP A 105 -11.36 -23.79 20.87
C TRP A 105 -10.62 -23.65 19.55
N ARG A 106 -10.84 -24.57 18.61
CA ARG A 106 -10.25 -24.50 17.27
C ARG A 106 -10.72 -23.26 16.54
N ASP A 107 -12.02 -23.03 16.47
CA ASP A 107 -12.58 -21.88 15.73
C ASP A 107 -12.19 -20.56 16.41
N ALA A 108 -12.09 -20.55 17.74
CA ALA A 108 -11.59 -19.40 18.49
C ALA A 108 -10.12 -19.06 18.16
N LEU A 109 -9.25 -20.08 18.09
CA LEU A 109 -7.85 -19.88 17.70
C LEU A 109 -7.72 -19.49 16.23
N LEU A 110 -8.55 -20.04 15.34
CA LEU A 110 -8.62 -19.60 13.93
C LEU A 110 -9.04 -18.13 13.84
N ALA A 111 -9.99 -17.68 14.66
CA ALA A 111 -10.38 -16.27 14.69
C ALA A 111 -9.22 -15.38 15.16
N GLY A 112 -8.45 -15.81 16.17
CA GLY A 112 -7.21 -15.14 16.55
C GLY A 112 -6.19 -15.08 15.41
N GLY A 113 -6.01 -16.18 14.67
CA GLY A 113 -5.14 -16.23 13.49
C GLY A 113 -5.59 -15.29 12.37
N VAL A 114 -6.89 -15.21 12.10
CA VAL A 114 -7.46 -14.28 11.11
C VAL A 114 -7.26 -12.83 11.57
N ALA A 115 -7.52 -12.52 12.85
CA ALA A 115 -7.30 -11.19 13.40
C ALA A 115 -5.84 -10.75 13.24
N LEU A 116 -4.88 -11.62 13.58
CA LEU A 116 -3.45 -11.35 13.40
C LEU A 116 -3.07 -11.18 11.92
N ALA A 117 -3.71 -11.94 11.02
CA ALA A 117 -3.45 -11.90 9.59
C ALA A 117 -4.11 -10.71 8.86
N LEU A 118 -4.93 -9.89 9.54
CA LEU A 118 -5.49 -8.68 8.95
C LEU A 118 -4.39 -7.61 8.78
N PRO A 119 -4.32 -6.93 7.63
CA PRO A 119 -3.40 -5.81 7.41
C PRO A 119 -3.50 -4.76 8.54
N LEU A 120 -4.72 -4.43 9.00
CA LEU A 120 -4.93 -3.52 10.13
C LEU A 120 -4.10 -3.85 11.37
N SER A 121 -4.13 -5.12 11.79
CA SER A 121 -3.37 -5.58 12.95
C SER A 121 -1.87 -5.53 12.69
N GLY A 122 -1.46 -5.79 11.46
CA GLY A 122 -0.06 -5.74 11.11
C GLY A 122 0.52 -4.34 11.14
N PHE A 123 -0.03 -3.47 10.31
CA PHE A 123 0.44 -2.09 10.22
C PHE A 123 0.26 -1.37 11.56
N GLY A 124 -0.86 -1.54 12.27
CA GLY A 124 -1.07 -0.91 13.59
C GLY A 124 -0.20 -1.51 14.70
N GLY A 125 0.24 -2.76 14.57
CA GLY A 125 1.04 -3.44 15.59
C GLY A 125 2.55 -3.25 15.44
N THR A 126 3.03 -3.00 14.22
CA THR A 126 4.48 -2.87 13.92
C THR A 126 4.91 -1.44 13.63
N LEU A 127 4.00 -0.57 13.20
CA LEU A 127 4.32 0.82 12.86
C LEU A 127 3.66 1.78 13.83
N ALA A 128 4.13 3.03 13.82
CA ALA A 128 3.56 4.14 14.57
C ALA A 128 2.32 4.75 13.88
N VAL A 129 1.57 3.97 13.10
CA VAL A 129 0.36 4.41 12.37
C VAL A 129 -0.89 3.70 12.88
N GLY A 130 -2.06 4.19 12.47
CA GLY A 130 -3.33 3.63 12.91
C GLY A 130 -3.70 4.00 14.35
N ARG A 131 -4.64 3.25 14.93
CA ARG A 131 -5.21 3.51 16.28
C ARG A 131 -5.52 2.21 17.06
N PRO A 132 -4.55 1.29 17.18
CA PRO A 132 -4.77 -0.03 17.79
C PRO A 132 -5.23 0.05 19.26
N VAL A 133 -4.80 1.07 20.02
CA VAL A 133 -5.23 1.27 21.41
C VAL A 133 -6.73 1.60 21.50
N GLY A 134 -7.23 2.41 20.56
CA GLY A 134 -8.65 2.72 20.46
C GLY A 134 -9.48 1.49 20.10
N GLU A 135 -8.99 0.66 19.19
CA GLU A 135 -9.64 -0.61 18.83
C GLU A 135 -9.66 -1.60 20.02
N LEU A 136 -8.57 -1.72 20.77
CA LEU A 136 -8.52 -2.50 21.99
C LEU A 136 -9.58 -2.03 22.99
N ALA A 137 -9.68 -0.71 23.18
CA ALA A 137 -10.65 -0.12 24.12
C ALA A 137 -12.10 -0.39 23.67
N ILE A 138 -12.44 -0.17 22.40
CA ILE A 138 -13.77 -0.51 21.86
C ILE A 138 -14.07 -1.99 22.09
N THR A 139 -13.12 -2.86 21.77
CA THR A 139 -13.25 -4.31 21.93
C THR A 139 -13.49 -4.69 23.39
N ALA A 140 -12.71 -4.12 24.32
CA ALA A 140 -12.86 -4.38 25.74
C ALA A 140 -14.20 -3.86 26.30
N ALA A 141 -14.68 -2.70 25.86
CA ALA A 141 -15.98 -2.15 26.25
C ALA A 141 -17.13 -3.08 25.83
N ILE A 142 -17.13 -3.53 24.57
CA ILE A 142 -18.13 -4.49 24.06
C ILE A 142 -18.01 -5.83 24.79
N TRP A 143 -16.79 -6.27 25.12
CA TRP A 143 -16.54 -7.54 25.81
C TRP A 143 -17.13 -7.54 27.22
N LEU A 144 -16.89 -6.44 27.95
CA LEU A 144 -17.41 -6.21 29.29
C LEU A 144 -18.93 -6.08 29.30
N GLY A 145 -19.50 -5.33 28.35
CA GLY A 145 -20.95 -5.15 28.24
C GLY A 145 -21.70 -6.44 27.88
N THR A 146 -21.04 -7.35 27.15
CA THR A 146 -21.63 -8.65 26.80
C THR A 146 -21.43 -9.74 27.86
N LEU A 147 -20.70 -9.47 28.95
CA LEU A 147 -20.60 -10.41 30.07
C LEU A 147 -21.94 -10.50 30.80
N GLU A 148 -22.37 -11.72 31.13
CA GLU A 148 -23.51 -11.91 32.02
C GLU A 148 -23.18 -11.35 33.42
N PRO A 149 -24.07 -10.52 34.00
CA PRO A 149 -23.87 -10.04 35.35
C PRO A 149 -23.93 -11.23 36.30
N ARG A 150 -22.83 -11.48 37.02
CA ARG A 150 -22.76 -12.51 38.07
C ARG A 150 -22.47 -11.80 39.39
N GLY A 151 -23.49 -11.65 40.24
CA GLY A 151 -23.30 -11.21 41.61
C GLY A 151 -24.24 -10.11 42.08
N SER A 152 -23.80 -9.43 43.15
CA SER A 152 -24.52 -8.36 43.83
C SER A 152 -24.56 -7.07 42.99
N ARG A 153 -25.41 -6.10 43.39
CA ARG A 153 -25.45 -4.76 42.79
C ARG A 153 -24.06 -4.09 42.71
N ALA A 154 -23.16 -4.37 43.67
CA ALA A 154 -21.80 -3.85 43.66
C ALA A 154 -20.98 -4.38 42.47
N SER A 155 -21.12 -5.67 42.12
CA SER A 155 -20.45 -6.25 40.95
C SER A 155 -20.97 -5.67 39.63
N GLU A 156 -22.27 -5.35 39.58
CA GLU A 156 -22.88 -4.71 38.43
C GLU A 156 -22.40 -3.25 38.26
N LEU A 157 -22.33 -2.50 39.36
CA LEU A 157 -21.77 -1.15 39.37
C LEU A 157 -20.31 -1.15 38.93
N ALA A 158 -19.48 -2.04 39.49
CA ALA A 158 -18.08 -2.17 39.11
C ALA A 158 -17.89 -2.48 37.61
N ARG A 159 -18.76 -3.33 37.04
CA ARG A 159 -18.75 -3.62 35.60
C ARG A 159 -19.10 -2.38 34.77
N TRP A 160 -20.15 -1.64 35.14
CA TRP A 160 -20.52 -0.42 34.43
C TRP A 160 -19.45 0.66 34.52
N THR A 161 -18.81 0.82 35.68
CA THR A 161 -17.65 1.71 35.83
C THR A 161 -16.51 1.26 34.92
N ALA A 162 -16.21 -0.04 34.86
CA ALA A 162 -15.18 -0.55 33.95
C ALA A 162 -15.50 -0.29 32.47
N ILE A 163 -16.75 -0.50 32.05
CA ILE A 163 -17.21 -0.19 30.68
C ILE A 163 -17.02 1.30 30.39
N ALA A 164 -17.48 2.18 31.29
CA ALA A 164 -17.38 3.62 31.12
C ALA A 164 -15.92 4.08 31.05
N THR A 165 -15.04 3.57 31.91
CA THR A 165 -13.59 3.86 31.89
C THR A 165 -12.94 3.46 30.58
N VAL A 166 -13.26 2.26 30.08
CA VAL A 166 -12.70 1.76 28.81
C VAL A 166 -13.24 2.58 27.62
N MET A 167 -14.53 2.94 27.62
CA MET A 167 -15.12 3.80 26.58
C MET A 167 -14.52 5.21 26.61
N VAL A 168 -14.23 5.74 27.79
CA VAL A 168 -13.47 6.99 27.96
C VAL A 168 -12.10 6.90 27.28
N GLY A 169 -11.36 5.80 27.50
CA GLY A 169 -10.11 5.55 26.80
C GLY A 169 -10.29 5.45 25.29
N ALA A 170 -11.34 4.79 24.83
CA ALA A 170 -11.67 4.71 23.40
C ALA A 170 -11.95 6.10 22.81
N VAL A 171 -12.76 6.94 23.46
CA VAL A 171 -13.05 8.31 23.03
C VAL A 171 -11.77 9.15 22.96
N ALA A 172 -10.87 9.01 23.93
CA ALA A 172 -9.59 9.71 23.92
C ALA A 172 -8.67 9.31 22.75
N HIS A 173 -8.86 8.12 22.17
CA HIS A 173 -8.03 7.60 21.07
C HIS A 173 -8.67 7.72 19.67
N VAL A 174 -9.96 7.42 19.55
CA VAL A 174 -10.67 7.33 18.25
C VAL A 174 -11.89 8.26 18.18
N GLY A 175 -12.08 9.10 19.20
CA GLY A 175 -13.12 10.12 19.26
C GLY A 175 -14.48 9.58 19.70
N LEU A 176 -15.43 10.50 19.87
CA LEU A 176 -16.80 10.23 20.30
C LEU A 176 -17.55 9.26 19.36
N ALA A 177 -17.40 9.43 18.04
CA ALA A 177 -18.13 8.60 17.07
C ALA A 177 -17.76 7.11 17.18
N LEU A 178 -16.46 6.80 17.10
CA LEU A 178 -15.99 5.41 17.14
C LEU A 178 -15.84 4.91 18.58
N GLY A 179 -15.41 5.75 19.53
CA GLY A 179 -15.12 5.35 20.90
C GLY A 179 -16.34 5.26 21.82
N LEU A 180 -17.42 6.02 21.54
CA LEU A 180 -18.65 6.01 22.32
C LEU A 180 -19.82 5.44 21.53
N VAL A 181 -20.14 6.00 20.36
CA VAL A 181 -21.38 5.67 19.63
C VAL A 181 -21.35 4.24 19.09
N LEU A 182 -20.23 3.80 18.51
CA LEU A 182 -20.10 2.43 17.98
C LEU A 182 -20.31 1.33 19.05
N PRO A 183 -19.55 1.29 20.16
CA PRO A 183 -19.79 0.29 21.21
C PRO A 183 -21.19 0.48 21.82
N ALA A 184 -21.70 1.72 21.88
CA ALA A 184 -23.02 1.97 22.41
C ALA A 184 -24.14 1.30 21.59
N ILE A 185 -24.18 1.56 20.29
CA ILE A 185 -25.14 0.97 19.35
C ILE A 185 -24.99 -0.55 19.33
N THR A 186 -23.74 -1.04 19.34
CA THR A 186 -23.47 -2.48 19.36
C THR A 186 -24.09 -3.14 20.58
N LEU A 187 -23.86 -2.60 21.78
CA LEU A 187 -24.42 -3.13 23.03
C LEU A 187 -25.95 -3.02 23.06
N ALA A 188 -26.51 -1.90 22.63
CA ALA A 188 -27.96 -1.73 22.53
C ALA A 188 -28.62 -2.78 21.61
N ALA A 189 -27.97 -3.13 20.50
CA ALA A 189 -28.45 -4.15 19.59
C ALA A 189 -28.40 -5.58 20.19
N VAL A 190 -27.43 -5.86 21.07
CA VAL A 190 -27.41 -7.12 21.83
C VAL A 190 -28.54 -7.16 22.85
N GLU A 191 -28.84 -6.03 23.49
CA GLU A 191 -29.74 -5.93 24.62
C GLU A 191 -31.21 -5.68 24.26
N ALA A 192 -31.54 -5.43 22.99
CA ALA A 192 -32.93 -5.25 22.53
C ALA A 192 -33.88 -6.42 22.87
N GLY A 193 -33.37 -7.56 23.35
CA GLY A 193 -34.14 -8.68 23.90
C GLY A 193 -34.16 -8.81 25.45
N ARG A 194 -33.53 -7.91 26.22
CA ARG A 194 -33.44 -7.94 27.70
C ARG A 194 -34.10 -6.69 28.31
N THR A 195 -34.56 -6.80 29.56
CA THR A 195 -35.50 -5.87 30.25
C THR A 195 -35.12 -4.38 30.22
N ARG A 196 -36.04 -3.54 29.72
CA ARG A 196 -35.86 -2.08 29.45
C ARG A 196 -35.39 -1.21 30.63
N HIS A 197 -35.69 -1.57 31.88
CA HIS A 197 -35.51 -0.65 33.01
C HIS A 197 -34.09 -0.55 33.60
N ARG A 198 -33.23 -1.57 33.44
CA ARG A 198 -31.85 -1.53 33.99
C ARG A 198 -30.87 -0.75 33.09
N LEU A 199 -31.31 -0.44 31.87
CA LEU A 199 -30.50 0.17 30.82
C LEU A 199 -30.38 1.70 30.99
N SER A 200 -31.43 2.38 31.49
CA SER A 200 -31.45 3.84 31.55
C SER A 200 -30.35 4.41 32.45
N MET A 201 -30.08 3.81 33.61
CA MET A 201 -29.04 4.31 34.53
C MET A 201 -27.62 4.10 33.99
N GLY A 202 -27.35 2.96 33.35
CA GLY A 202 -26.04 2.67 32.74
C GLY A 202 -25.73 3.61 31.58
N TRP A 203 -26.70 3.84 30.70
CA TRP A 203 -26.57 4.78 29.58
C TRP A 203 -26.37 6.23 30.05
N VAL A 204 -27.10 6.67 31.09
CA VAL A 204 -26.92 8.02 31.66
C VAL A 204 -25.52 8.19 32.24
N ALA A 205 -25.01 7.21 32.99
CA ALA A 205 -23.65 7.27 33.54
C ALA A 205 -22.58 7.31 32.44
N ILE A 206 -22.71 6.47 31.41
CA ILE A 206 -21.81 6.45 30.25
C ILE A 206 -21.86 7.80 29.51
N ALA A 207 -23.05 8.29 29.18
CA ALA A 207 -23.21 9.58 28.49
C ALA A 207 -22.65 10.75 29.29
N THR A 208 -22.88 10.78 30.61
CA THR A 208 -22.37 11.83 31.51
C THR A 208 -20.84 11.78 31.60
N LEU A 209 -20.26 10.61 31.83
CA LEU A 209 -18.80 10.46 31.96
C LEU A 209 -18.10 10.77 30.63
N SER A 210 -18.64 10.28 29.52
CA SER A 210 -18.10 10.58 28.18
C SER A 210 -18.27 12.05 27.80
N GLY A 211 -19.37 12.70 28.20
CA GLY A 211 -19.59 14.13 28.00
C GLY A 211 -18.61 15.01 28.78
N LEU A 212 -18.39 14.71 30.06
CA LEU A 212 -17.41 15.40 30.90
C LEU A 212 -15.98 15.23 30.37
N LEU A 213 -15.66 14.04 29.87
CA LEU A 213 -14.33 13.76 29.32
C LEU A 213 -14.13 14.38 27.94
N ALA A 214 -15.15 14.34 27.07
CA ALA A 214 -15.14 15.07 25.81
C ALA A 214 -14.91 16.56 26.08
N TRP A 215 -15.58 17.13 27.08
CA TRP A 215 -15.35 18.50 27.51
C TRP A 215 -13.92 18.75 28.02
N GLY A 216 -13.38 17.87 28.87
CA GLY A 216 -11.99 17.98 29.34
C GLY A 216 -10.94 17.82 28.24
N LEU A 217 -11.22 16.99 27.23
CA LEU A 217 -10.41 16.84 26.03
C LEU A 217 -10.49 18.11 25.17
N VAL A 218 -11.70 18.63 24.90
CA VAL A 218 -11.91 19.91 24.19
C VAL A 218 -11.12 21.04 24.88
N ALA A 219 -11.20 21.12 26.22
CA ALA A 219 -10.59 22.20 27.00
C ALA A 219 -9.06 22.19 26.96
N ASN A 220 -8.44 21.03 26.76
CA ASN A 220 -6.98 20.87 26.72
C ASN A 220 -6.44 20.66 25.29
N GLN A 221 -7.24 20.93 24.27
CA GLN A 221 -6.85 20.73 22.87
C GLN A 221 -6.48 22.06 22.22
N GLY A 222 -5.45 22.00 21.38
CA GLY A 222 -5.12 23.11 20.47
C GLY A 222 -6.26 23.37 19.48
N PRO A 223 -6.23 24.49 18.74
CA PRO A 223 -7.21 24.80 17.68
C PRO A 223 -7.37 23.62 16.70
N GLY A 224 -8.42 23.55 15.87
CA GLY A 224 -8.55 22.66 14.69
C GLY A 224 -8.47 21.13 14.84
N PHE A 225 -8.42 20.58 16.06
CA PHE A 225 -8.67 19.17 16.32
C PHE A 225 -10.14 18.99 16.72
N VAL A 226 -10.81 17.96 16.22
CA VAL A 226 -12.22 17.71 16.56
C VAL A 226 -12.30 16.51 17.53
N PRO A 227 -12.57 16.74 18.83
CA PRO A 227 -12.66 15.67 19.83
C PRO A 227 -13.73 14.62 19.52
N ALA A 228 -14.71 14.92 18.67
CA ALA A 228 -15.67 13.94 18.17
C ALA A 228 -15.01 12.76 17.43
N LEU A 229 -13.76 12.90 16.95
CA LEU A 229 -13.09 11.90 16.10
C LEU A 229 -11.68 11.52 16.50
N ALA A 230 -11.12 12.28 17.43
CA ALA A 230 -9.72 12.18 17.74
C ALA A 230 -8.79 12.32 16.51
N ASP A 231 -9.22 12.97 15.42
CA ASP A 231 -8.45 13.10 14.17
C ASP A 231 -8.26 14.55 13.73
N ALA A 232 -7.20 14.78 12.96
CA ALA A 232 -6.96 16.05 12.30
C ALA A 232 -7.91 16.19 11.11
N GLN A 233 -8.53 17.36 10.94
CA GLN A 233 -9.27 17.65 9.73
C GLN A 233 -8.31 17.71 8.55
N ASP A 234 -8.57 16.92 7.51
CA ASP A 234 -8.03 17.19 6.19
C ASP A 234 -8.68 18.49 5.71
N ALA A 235 -7.93 19.59 5.77
CA ALA A 235 -8.44 20.91 5.41
C ALA A 235 -8.97 20.95 3.97
N THR A 236 -8.40 20.15 3.07
CA THR A 236 -8.83 20.06 1.69
C THR A 236 -10.19 19.37 1.61
N LEU A 237 -10.35 18.21 2.26
CA LEU A 237 -11.62 17.48 2.27
C LEU A 237 -12.70 18.21 3.07
N PHE A 238 -12.35 18.94 4.12
CA PHE A 238 -13.32 19.76 4.86
C PHE A 238 -13.91 20.87 3.98
N LEU A 239 -13.07 21.54 3.19
CA LEU A 239 -13.51 22.59 2.25
C LEU A 239 -14.20 22.00 1.02
N THR A 240 -13.82 20.79 0.61
CA THR A 240 -14.29 20.17 -0.63
C THR A 240 -14.58 18.67 -0.43
N PRO A 241 -15.61 18.30 0.35
CA PRO A 241 -15.86 16.90 0.73
C PRO A 241 -16.22 16.00 -0.46
N HIS A 242 -16.73 16.59 -1.54
CA HIS A 242 -17.03 15.88 -2.79
C HIS A 242 -15.78 15.38 -3.54
N LEU A 243 -14.57 15.80 -3.15
CA LEU A 243 -13.32 15.26 -3.72
C LEU A 243 -13.09 13.80 -3.35
N ARG A 244 -13.72 13.31 -2.26
CA ARG A 244 -13.65 11.91 -1.87
C ARG A 244 -14.99 11.21 -2.10
N PRO A 245 -15.13 10.44 -3.19
CA PRO A 245 -16.36 9.70 -3.44
C PRO A 245 -16.54 8.57 -2.42
N PHE A 246 -17.79 8.20 -2.15
CA PHE A 246 -18.14 7.09 -1.26
C PHE A 246 -17.44 5.77 -1.64
N ALA A 247 -17.22 5.53 -2.94
CA ALA A 247 -16.48 4.37 -3.42
C ALA A 247 -15.05 4.28 -2.85
N THR A 248 -14.40 5.42 -2.58
CA THR A 248 -13.04 5.42 -2.01
C THR A 248 -13.01 4.82 -0.62
N GLY A 249 -14.00 5.08 0.23
CA GLY A 249 -13.98 4.47 1.55
C GLY A 249 -14.32 2.97 1.50
N LEU A 250 -15.19 2.52 0.59
CA LEU A 250 -15.33 1.08 0.31
C LEU A 250 -14.01 0.43 -0.15
N ASP A 251 -13.21 1.15 -0.94
CA ASP A 251 -11.87 0.69 -1.33
C ASP A 251 -10.95 0.63 -0.10
N ASP A 252 -10.98 1.61 0.80
CA ASP A 252 -10.22 1.57 2.06
C ASP A 252 -10.66 0.43 2.98
N ALA A 253 -11.95 0.16 3.09
CA ALA A 253 -12.49 -1.00 3.80
C ALA A 253 -11.93 -2.29 3.20
N SER A 254 -11.94 -2.38 1.87
CA SER A 254 -11.44 -3.55 1.16
C SER A 254 -9.95 -3.76 1.38
N ALA A 255 -9.18 -2.68 1.44
CA ALA A 255 -7.74 -2.69 1.68
C ALA A 255 -7.40 -3.08 3.13
N GLN A 256 -8.07 -2.47 4.10
CA GLN A 256 -7.89 -2.72 5.53
C GLN A 256 -8.30 -4.16 5.92
N LEU A 257 -9.32 -4.71 5.25
CA LEU A 257 -9.86 -6.05 5.53
C LEU A 257 -9.42 -7.12 4.54
N PHE A 258 -8.44 -6.84 3.67
CA PHE A 258 -7.97 -7.78 2.66
C PHE A 258 -7.29 -9.02 3.28
N PRO A 259 -7.46 -10.24 2.73
CA PRO A 259 -8.46 -10.67 1.75
C PRO A 259 -9.77 -11.15 2.40
N TRP A 260 -10.02 -10.83 3.67
CA TRP A 260 -11.06 -11.42 4.50
C TRP A 260 -12.46 -10.81 4.30
N LEU A 261 -12.57 -9.64 3.67
CA LEU A 261 -13.84 -8.93 3.47
C LEU A 261 -14.98 -9.83 2.91
N PRO A 262 -14.82 -10.59 1.81
CA PRO A 262 -15.91 -11.45 1.30
C PRO A 262 -16.36 -12.53 2.28
N LEU A 263 -15.44 -13.06 3.10
CA LEU A 263 -15.73 -14.06 4.12
C LEU A 263 -16.47 -13.46 5.32
N ALA A 264 -16.06 -12.28 5.76
CA ALA A 264 -16.76 -11.55 6.82
C ALA A 264 -18.19 -11.20 6.40
N LEU A 265 -18.37 -10.74 5.15
CA LEU A 265 -19.69 -10.46 4.58
C LEU A 265 -20.57 -11.72 4.55
N ALA A 266 -20.04 -12.84 4.06
CA ALA A 266 -20.77 -14.11 4.09
C ALA A 266 -21.14 -14.50 5.53
N GLY A 267 -20.19 -14.43 6.47
CA GLY A 267 -20.44 -14.72 7.89
C GLY A 267 -21.50 -13.82 8.53
N ALA A 268 -21.60 -12.56 8.10
CA ALA A 268 -22.61 -11.62 8.59
C ALA A 268 -24.02 -11.95 8.07
N LEU A 269 -24.13 -12.38 6.81
CA LEU A 269 -25.41 -12.61 6.13
C LEU A 269 -26.00 -14.01 6.37
N LEU A 270 -25.18 -14.97 6.81
CA LEU A 270 -25.63 -16.35 6.99
C LEU A 270 -26.54 -16.55 8.22
N PRO A 271 -27.50 -17.49 8.15
CA PRO A 271 -28.41 -17.78 9.27
C PRO A 271 -27.67 -18.17 10.55
N GLY A 272 -28.15 -17.66 11.70
CA GLY A 272 -27.52 -17.92 12.99
C GLY A 272 -26.18 -17.18 13.19
N SER A 273 -25.89 -16.16 12.38
CA SER A 273 -24.80 -15.23 12.66
C SER A 273 -25.04 -14.53 14.01
N PRO A 274 -24.04 -14.42 14.89
CA PRO A 274 -24.22 -13.71 16.15
C PRO A 274 -24.46 -12.22 15.83
N ARG A 275 -25.70 -11.77 16.02
CA ARG A 275 -26.16 -10.41 15.66
C ARG A 275 -25.21 -9.33 16.17
N VAL A 276 -24.62 -9.51 17.35
CA VAL A 276 -23.64 -8.58 17.93
C VAL A 276 -22.47 -8.28 16.99
N TYR A 277 -21.87 -9.29 16.36
CA TYR A 277 -20.68 -9.09 15.53
C TYR A 277 -21.06 -8.52 14.17
N ALA A 278 -22.20 -8.93 13.59
CA ALA A 278 -22.69 -8.37 12.35
C ALA A 278 -23.06 -6.87 12.52
N VAL A 279 -23.75 -6.51 13.61
CA VAL A 279 -24.08 -5.11 13.91
C VAL A 279 -22.83 -4.30 14.18
N TRP A 280 -21.90 -4.80 15.00
CA TRP A 280 -20.62 -4.14 15.23
C TRP A 280 -19.89 -3.88 13.91
N TRP A 281 -19.78 -4.91 13.07
CA TRP A 281 -19.11 -4.81 11.78
C TRP A 281 -19.74 -3.75 10.87
N VAL A 282 -21.06 -3.78 10.69
CA VAL A 282 -21.79 -2.83 9.83
C VAL A 282 -21.70 -1.41 10.38
N VAL A 283 -21.93 -1.21 11.68
CA VAL A 283 -21.89 0.13 12.29
C VAL A 283 -20.47 0.68 12.26
N GLY A 284 -19.45 -0.17 12.49
CA GLY A 284 -18.05 0.22 12.42
C GLY A 284 -17.65 0.66 11.01
N LEU A 285 -18.08 -0.09 10.00
CA LEU A 285 -17.90 0.26 8.59
C LEU A 285 -18.59 1.61 8.27
N VAL A 286 -19.89 1.72 8.51
CA VAL A 286 -20.67 2.94 8.22
C VAL A 286 -20.10 4.16 8.95
N ALA A 287 -19.68 4.02 10.21
CA ALA A 287 -19.08 5.11 10.96
C ALA A 287 -17.73 5.51 10.36
N ALA A 288 -16.82 4.57 10.10
CA ALA A 288 -15.54 4.89 9.48
C ALA A 288 -15.70 5.55 8.10
N GLU A 289 -16.65 5.07 7.29
CA GLU A 289 -16.98 5.60 5.96
C GLU A 289 -17.51 7.04 6.01
N THR A 290 -18.53 7.26 6.84
CA THR A 290 -19.18 8.57 6.98
C THR A 290 -18.17 9.61 7.42
N TRP A 291 -17.25 9.21 8.29
CA TRP A 291 -16.20 10.09 8.76
C TRP A 291 -15.05 10.28 7.79
N GLY A 292 -14.68 9.24 7.04
CA GLY A 292 -13.66 9.35 6.03
C GLY A 292 -13.93 10.50 5.04
N HIS A 293 -15.19 10.73 4.67
CA HIS A 293 -15.56 11.80 3.72
C HIS A 293 -15.04 13.19 4.11
N TRP A 294 -14.85 13.45 5.40
CA TRP A 294 -14.43 14.76 5.91
C TRP A 294 -12.99 14.76 6.43
N TYR A 295 -12.41 13.60 6.72
CA TYR A 295 -11.16 13.48 7.50
C TYR A 295 -10.07 12.62 6.84
N GLY A 296 -10.30 12.07 5.65
CA GLY A 296 -9.31 11.16 5.04
C GLY A 296 -9.38 9.75 5.63
N THR A 297 -8.41 8.90 5.31
CA THR A 297 -8.48 7.46 5.63
C THR A 297 -8.49 7.22 7.14
N VAL A 298 -9.59 6.67 7.66
CA VAL A 298 -9.77 6.37 9.10
C VAL A 298 -9.58 4.86 9.33
N PRO A 299 -8.78 4.43 10.32
CA PRO A 299 -8.67 3.03 10.71
C PRO A 299 -10.01 2.47 11.21
N MET A 300 -10.46 1.35 10.66
CA MET A 300 -11.73 0.73 11.03
C MET A 300 -11.58 -0.15 12.28
N PRO A 301 -12.32 0.10 13.38
CA PRO A 301 -12.25 -0.71 14.60
C PRO A 301 -13.10 -1.99 14.48
N VAL A 302 -12.82 -2.79 13.44
CA VAL A 302 -13.61 -3.96 13.04
C VAL A 302 -12.77 -5.24 12.90
N THR A 303 -11.54 -5.28 13.41
CA THR A 303 -10.66 -6.46 13.37
C THR A 303 -11.34 -7.67 14.01
N VAL A 304 -11.86 -7.50 15.23
CA VAL A 304 -12.52 -8.58 15.99
C VAL A 304 -13.76 -9.13 15.29
N PRO A 305 -14.79 -8.32 14.93
CA PRO A 305 -15.95 -8.87 14.25
C PRO A 305 -15.62 -9.43 12.88
N THR A 306 -14.69 -8.83 12.11
CA THR A 306 -14.25 -9.36 10.81
C THR A 306 -13.67 -10.77 10.97
N ALA A 307 -12.80 -10.96 11.96
CA ALA A 307 -12.17 -12.26 12.20
C ALA A 307 -13.19 -13.34 12.61
N ILE A 308 -14.09 -13.02 13.54
CA ILE A 308 -15.12 -13.96 14.01
C ILE A 308 -16.10 -14.30 12.88
N LEU A 309 -16.56 -13.30 12.13
CA LEU A 309 -17.48 -13.51 11.01
C LEU A 309 -16.83 -14.31 9.88
N SER A 310 -15.54 -14.07 9.59
CA SER A 310 -14.81 -14.83 8.58
C SER A 310 -14.73 -16.32 8.94
N VAL A 311 -14.36 -16.64 10.18
CA VAL A 311 -14.34 -18.04 10.65
C VAL A 311 -15.74 -18.63 10.69
N ARG A 312 -16.76 -17.85 11.04
CA ARG A 312 -18.16 -18.30 10.98
C ARG A 312 -18.57 -18.64 9.55
N GLY A 313 -18.25 -17.80 8.57
CA GLY A 313 -18.50 -18.07 7.16
C GLY A 313 -17.83 -19.36 6.70
N LEU A 314 -16.56 -19.56 7.09
CA LEU A 314 -15.79 -20.76 6.76
C LEU A 314 -16.35 -22.04 7.40
N THR A 315 -16.70 -21.98 8.69
CA THR A 315 -17.29 -23.12 9.41
C THR A 315 -18.67 -23.49 8.83
N TRP A 316 -19.48 -22.50 8.46
CA TRP A 316 -20.73 -22.73 7.75
C TRP A 316 -20.50 -23.37 6.38
N LEU A 317 -19.48 -22.94 5.63
CA LEU A 317 -19.10 -23.56 4.36
C LEU A 317 -18.54 -24.99 4.52
N ALA A 318 -17.97 -25.33 5.67
CA ALA A 318 -17.47 -26.68 5.96
C ALA A 318 -18.59 -27.65 6.39
N ASP A 319 -19.69 -27.13 6.94
CA ASP A 319 -20.77 -27.93 7.48
C ASP A 319 -21.59 -28.63 6.37
N GLN A 320 -21.57 -29.96 6.41
CA GLN A 320 -22.26 -30.79 5.43
C GLN A 320 -23.77 -30.88 5.67
N THR A 321 -24.24 -30.51 6.87
CA THR A 321 -25.66 -30.52 7.21
C THR A 321 -26.45 -29.41 6.51
N HIS A 322 -25.77 -28.37 6.02
CA HIS A 322 -26.42 -27.28 5.29
C HIS A 322 -26.78 -27.66 3.84
N PRO A 323 -27.86 -27.08 3.27
CA PRO A 323 -28.31 -27.38 1.92
C PRO A 323 -27.22 -27.18 0.86
N GLY A 324 -26.93 -28.24 0.10
CA GLY A 324 -25.88 -28.24 -0.91
C GLY A 324 -25.95 -27.13 -1.96
N PRO A 325 -27.13 -26.72 -2.48
CA PRO A 325 -27.24 -25.59 -3.41
C PRO A 325 -26.83 -24.26 -2.79
N LEU A 326 -27.32 -23.95 -1.58
CA LEU A 326 -27.01 -22.71 -0.88
C LEU A 326 -25.51 -22.63 -0.56
N ARG A 327 -24.92 -23.74 -0.10
CA ARG A 327 -23.48 -23.81 0.18
C ARG A 327 -22.64 -23.51 -1.06
N ARG A 328 -22.98 -24.13 -2.20
CA ARG A 328 -22.30 -23.91 -3.49
C ARG A 328 -22.44 -22.45 -3.96
N ALA A 329 -23.62 -21.87 -3.83
CA ALA A 329 -23.86 -20.46 -4.17
C ALA A 329 -23.01 -19.52 -3.30
N THR A 330 -23.00 -19.72 -1.97
CA THR A 330 -22.17 -18.93 -1.06
C THR A 330 -20.68 -19.10 -1.36
N THR A 331 -20.19 -20.33 -1.61
CA THR A 331 -18.80 -20.57 -2.03
C THR A 331 -18.47 -19.78 -3.29
N LEU A 332 -19.33 -19.85 -4.31
CA LEU A 332 -19.12 -19.15 -5.58
C LEU A 332 -19.06 -17.63 -5.37
N LEU A 333 -19.99 -17.06 -4.58
CA LEU A 333 -20.02 -15.63 -4.28
C LEU A 333 -18.76 -15.17 -3.52
N VAL A 334 -18.32 -15.94 -2.52
CA VAL A 334 -17.08 -15.64 -1.78
C VAL A 334 -15.87 -15.69 -2.69
N VAL A 335 -15.76 -16.72 -3.54
CA VAL A 335 -14.65 -16.87 -4.49
C VAL A 335 -14.64 -15.71 -5.49
N ILE A 336 -15.79 -15.35 -6.06
CA ILE A 336 -15.90 -14.21 -6.97
C ILE A 336 -15.48 -12.92 -6.25
N GLY A 337 -15.96 -12.69 -5.02
CA GLY A 337 -15.57 -11.53 -4.22
C GLY A 337 -14.07 -11.48 -3.96
N LEU A 338 -13.44 -12.61 -3.63
CA LEU A 338 -11.99 -12.71 -3.44
C LEU A 338 -11.22 -12.39 -4.72
N LEU A 339 -11.67 -12.88 -5.88
CA LEU A 339 -11.04 -12.60 -7.16
C LEU A 339 -11.21 -11.13 -7.58
N ILE A 340 -12.36 -10.51 -7.32
CA ILE A 340 -12.60 -9.08 -7.56
C ILE A 340 -11.67 -8.24 -6.69
N VAL A 341 -11.67 -8.49 -5.38
CA VAL A 341 -10.81 -7.73 -4.45
C VAL A 341 -9.33 -7.97 -4.78
N GLY A 342 -8.95 -9.20 -5.14
CA GLY A 342 -7.59 -9.53 -5.60
C GLY A 342 -7.19 -8.79 -6.87
N LYS A 343 -8.10 -8.67 -7.84
CA LYS A 343 -7.89 -7.85 -9.03
C LYS A 343 -7.71 -6.38 -8.67
N ASN A 344 -8.57 -5.82 -7.81
CA ASN A 344 -8.45 -4.44 -7.37
C ASN A 344 -7.12 -4.21 -6.62
N ALA A 345 -6.72 -5.15 -5.77
CA ALA A 345 -5.44 -5.11 -5.06
C ALA A 345 -4.23 -5.16 -6.01
N SER A 346 -4.34 -5.87 -7.14
CA SER A 346 -3.31 -5.85 -8.17
C SER A 346 -3.27 -4.55 -8.99
N LEU A 347 -4.40 -3.87 -9.14
CA LEU A 347 -4.51 -2.63 -9.91
C LEU A 347 -4.17 -1.37 -9.08
N ALA A 348 -4.43 -1.41 -7.78
CA ALA A 348 -4.15 -0.33 -6.83
C ALA A 348 -3.34 -0.83 -5.63
N PRO A 349 -2.15 -1.42 -5.84
CA PRO A 349 -1.35 -2.04 -4.80
C PRO A 349 -0.99 -1.11 -3.64
N GLN A 350 -0.89 0.20 -3.88
CA GLN A 350 -0.62 1.21 -2.86
C GLN A 350 -1.67 1.27 -1.75
N LEU A 351 -2.94 1.03 -2.09
CA LEU A 351 -4.04 1.04 -1.11
C LEU A 351 -3.92 -0.14 -0.15
N PHE A 352 -3.56 -1.31 -0.67
CA PHE A 352 -3.50 -2.58 0.08
C PHE A 352 -2.15 -2.79 0.77
N GLY A 353 -1.08 -2.26 0.18
CA GLY A 353 0.28 -2.33 0.71
C GLY A 353 0.59 -1.26 1.76
N SER A 354 -0.29 -0.26 1.92
CA SER A 354 -0.18 0.77 2.96
C SER A 354 -1.58 1.26 3.40
N PRO A 355 -2.44 0.38 3.94
CA PRO A 355 -3.86 0.67 4.18
C PRO A 355 -4.11 1.72 5.28
N LEU A 356 -3.09 2.06 6.07
CA LEU A 356 -3.16 3.03 7.16
C LEU A 356 -2.35 4.31 6.90
N ALA A 357 -1.65 4.38 5.77
CA ALA A 357 -0.87 5.54 5.37
C ALA A 357 -1.07 5.71 3.86
N PRO A 358 -2.04 6.54 3.43
CA PRO A 358 -2.28 6.76 2.01
C PRO A 358 -1.03 7.33 1.36
N ILE A 359 -0.40 6.56 0.48
CA ILE A 359 0.75 6.97 -0.32
C ILE A 359 0.24 7.17 -1.74
N ASP A 360 0.65 8.27 -2.37
CA ASP A 360 0.37 8.51 -3.79
C ASP A 360 0.83 7.30 -4.62
N ALA A 361 0.00 6.85 -5.55
CA ALA A 361 0.34 5.76 -6.46
C ALA A 361 1.68 6.00 -7.18
N ALA A 362 2.01 7.26 -7.49
CA ALA A 362 3.28 7.63 -8.11
C ALA A 362 4.50 7.46 -7.19
N LEU A 363 4.29 7.42 -5.87
CA LEU A 363 5.33 7.30 -4.85
C LEU A 363 5.38 5.91 -4.21
N TYR A 364 4.43 5.01 -4.50
CA TYR A 364 4.42 3.67 -3.96
C TYR A 364 5.23 2.72 -4.87
N PRO A 365 6.21 1.96 -4.35
CA PRO A 365 7.15 1.16 -5.14
C PRO A 365 6.54 -0.17 -5.63
N ALA A 366 5.32 -0.16 -6.16
CA ALA A 366 4.54 -1.34 -6.53
C ALA A 366 5.30 -2.32 -7.42
N ASP A 367 5.89 -1.82 -8.50
CA ASP A 367 6.57 -2.63 -9.51
C ASP A 367 7.90 -3.17 -8.96
N ALA A 368 8.63 -2.33 -8.21
CA ALA A 368 9.94 -2.69 -7.65
C ALA A 368 9.86 -3.82 -6.63
N ILE A 369 8.73 -3.97 -5.92
CA ILE A 369 8.53 -5.03 -4.92
C ILE A 369 7.53 -6.11 -5.38
N GLY A 370 6.94 -5.95 -6.57
CA GLY A 370 5.95 -6.87 -7.12
C GLY A 370 4.67 -6.95 -6.28
N THR A 371 4.23 -5.83 -5.67
CA THR A 371 3.08 -5.82 -4.75
C THR A 371 1.83 -6.36 -5.42
N GLY A 372 1.55 -5.94 -6.66
CA GLY A 372 0.34 -6.35 -7.38
C GLY A 372 0.26 -7.87 -7.57
N ASP A 373 1.39 -8.50 -7.94
CA ASP A 373 1.50 -9.95 -8.09
C ASP A 373 1.40 -10.70 -6.77
N GLN A 374 1.97 -10.16 -5.70
CA GLN A 374 1.87 -10.74 -4.36
C GLN A 374 0.43 -10.72 -3.85
N LEU A 375 -0.24 -9.57 -3.93
CA LEU A 375 -1.63 -9.41 -3.50
C LEU A 375 -2.58 -10.25 -4.36
N GLY A 376 -2.39 -10.25 -5.68
CA GLY A 376 -3.16 -11.09 -6.60
C GLY A 376 -2.99 -12.59 -6.29
N ARG A 377 -1.78 -13.04 -5.93
CA ARG A 377 -1.55 -14.41 -5.46
C ARG A 377 -2.23 -14.69 -4.12
N SER A 378 -2.18 -13.77 -3.15
CA SER A 378 -2.87 -13.94 -1.87
C SER A 378 -4.37 -14.13 -2.02
N ALA A 379 -5.02 -13.36 -2.89
CA ALA A 379 -6.44 -13.56 -3.19
C ALA A 379 -6.75 -14.92 -3.83
N LYS A 380 -5.89 -15.40 -4.74
CA LYS A 380 -6.01 -16.74 -5.35
C LYS A 380 -5.84 -17.85 -4.32
N VAL A 381 -4.87 -17.71 -3.40
CA VAL A 381 -4.67 -18.66 -2.28
C VAL A 381 -5.87 -18.66 -1.35
N ALA A 382 -6.44 -17.48 -1.04
CA ALA A 382 -7.67 -17.37 -0.27
C ALA A 382 -8.85 -18.07 -0.96
N ALA A 383 -9.03 -17.86 -2.27
CA ALA A 383 -10.08 -18.52 -3.05
C ALA A 383 -9.91 -20.05 -3.05
N LEU A 384 -8.67 -20.53 -3.23
CA LEU A 384 -8.35 -21.96 -3.15
C LEU A 384 -8.66 -22.54 -1.76
N ALA A 385 -8.30 -21.83 -0.68
CA ALA A 385 -8.61 -22.26 0.68
C ALA A 385 -10.13 -22.38 0.90
N VAL A 386 -10.91 -21.42 0.40
CA VAL A 386 -12.39 -21.47 0.45
C VAL A 386 -12.95 -22.67 -0.32
N PHE A 387 -12.41 -22.98 -1.50
CA PHE A 387 -12.78 -24.17 -2.27
C PHE A 387 -12.46 -25.47 -1.51
N VAL A 388 -11.28 -25.55 -0.90
CA VAL A 388 -10.85 -26.71 -0.10
C VAL A 388 -11.78 -26.90 1.12
N VAL A 389 -12.12 -25.82 1.81
CA VAL A 389 -13.05 -25.84 2.96
C VAL A 389 -14.44 -26.34 2.52
N ALA A 390 -15.00 -25.77 1.45
CA ALA A 390 -16.32 -26.16 0.93
C ALA A 390 -16.35 -27.58 0.35
N GLY A 391 -15.22 -28.05 -0.20
CA GLY A 391 -15.02 -29.39 -0.74
C GLY A 391 -14.55 -30.43 0.28
N GLY A 392 -14.30 -30.02 1.53
CA GLY A 392 -13.62 -30.83 2.55
C GLY A 392 -14.27 -32.18 2.81
N GLY A 393 -15.60 -32.30 2.64
CA GLY A 393 -16.30 -33.58 2.74
C GLY A 393 -15.93 -34.60 1.66
N ARG A 394 -15.80 -34.13 0.41
CA ARG A 394 -15.38 -34.99 -0.71
C ARG A 394 -13.90 -35.35 -0.61
N LEU A 395 -13.06 -34.39 -0.20
CA LEU A 395 -11.64 -34.62 0.06
C LEU A 395 -11.43 -35.62 1.20
N SER A 396 -12.18 -35.48 2.29
CA SER A 396 -12.19 -36.42 3.42
C SER A 396 -12.58 -37.83 2.96
N ALA A 397 -13.66 -37.96 2.17
CA ALA A 397 -14.07 -39.25 1.61
C ALA A 397 -12.98 -39.88 0.72
N ALA A 398 -12.28 -39.07 -0.08
CA ALA A 398 -11.18 -39.53 -0.93
C ALA A 398 -9.91 -39.92 -0.14
N MET A 399 -9.62 -39.21 0.95
CA MET A 399 -8.45 -39.47 1.82
C MET A 399 -8.66 -40.60 2.84
N GLY A 400 -9.87 -41.16 2.92
CA GLY A 400 -10.21 -42.24 3.83
C GLY A 400 -10.61 -41.79 5.25
N ARG A 401 -10.92 -42.76 6.12
CA ARG A 401 -11.55 -42.55 7.45
C ARG A 401 -10.73 -41.70 8.42
N SER A 402 -9.44 -41.46 8.16
CA SER A 402 -8.55 -40.69 9.05
C SER A 402 -8.73 -39.17 8.92
N ALA A 403 -9.20 -38.67 7.78
CA ALA A 403 -9.27 -37.24 7.51
C ALA A 403 -10.64 -36.69 7.91
N ARG A 404 -10.70 -35.89 8.99
CA ARG A 404 -11.94 -35.18 9.36
C ARG A 404 -12.09 -33.90 8.52
N PRO A 405 -13.25 -33.63 7.90
CA PRO A 405 -13.47 -32.41 7.11
C PRO A 405 -13.12 -31.12 7.86
N GLU A 406 -13.41 -31.09 9.16
CA GLU A 406 -13.12 -29.93 9.99
C GLU A 406 -11.61 -29.70 10.22
N ALA A 407 -10.82 -30.77 10.25
CA ALA A 407 -9.36 -30.66 10.34
C ALA A 407 -8.77 -30.11 9.02
N ILE A 408 -9.31 -30.56 7.87
CA ILE A 408 -8.95 -30.02 6.56
C ILE A 408 -9.30 -28.53 6.49
N ALA A 409 -10.49 -28.14 6.94
CA ALA A 409 -10.91 -26.74 6.95
C ALA A 409 -9.99 -25.89 7.84
N ALA A 410 -9.69 -26.34 9.06
CA ALA A 410 -8.80 -25.62 9.96
C ALA A 410 -7.36 -25.52 9.41
N ALA A 411 -6.86 -26.58 8.77
CA ALA A 411 -5.55 -26.56 8.12
C ALA A 411 -5.52 -25.56 6.95
N ALA A 412 -6.56 -25.53 6.11
CA ALA A 412 -6.66 -24.58 5.00
C ALA A 412 -6.69 -23.12 5.48
N VAL A 413 -7.45 -22.83 6.54
CA VAL A 413 -7.51 -21.49 7.14
C VAL A 413 -6.19 -21.12 7.82
N GLY A 414 -5.57 -22.05 8.55
CA GLY A 414 -4.27 -21.84 9.16
C GLY A 414 -3.18 -21.54 8.13
N LEU A 415 -3.16 -22.26 7.00
CA LEU A 415 -2.27 -22.01 5.87
C LEU A 415 -2.54 -20.65 5.22
N LEU A 416 -3.81 -20.26 5.08
CA LEU A 416 -4.16 -18.94 4.56
C LEU A 416 -3.67 -17.81 5.50
N CYS A 417 -3.86 -17.95 6.81
CA CYS A 417 -3.34 -16.99 7.78
C CYS A 417 -1.81 -16.91 7.72
N ALA A 418 -1.11 -18.05 7.67
CA ALA A 418 0.34 -18.10 7.54
C ALA A 418 0.83 -17.47 6.23
N TRP A 419 0.13 -17.71 5.12
CA TRP A 419 0.42 -17.09 3.83
C TRP A 419 0.24 -15.57 3.89
N GLN A 420 -0.85 -15.10 4.49
CA GLN A 420 -1.13 -13.67 4.61
C GLN A 420 -0.14 -12.98 5.55
N LEU A 421 0.26 -13.65 6.64
CA LEU A 421 1.31 -13.19 7.54
C LEU A 421 2.65 -13.07 6.78
N ARG A 422 3.04 -14.11 6.04
CA ARG A 422 4.24 -14.08 5.21
C ARG A 422 4.20 -12.96 4.17
N THR A 423 3.06 -12.78 3.49
CA THR A 423 2.93 -11.77 2.44
C THR A 423 2.99 -10.36 3.04
N THR A 424 2.20 -10.09 4.07
CA THR A 424 2.10 -8.74 4.65
C THR A 424 3.37 -8.40 5.43
N PHE A 425 3.82 -9.26 6.35
CA PHE A 425 4.92 -8.97 7.28
C PHE A 425 6.27 -9.48 6.82
N GLY A 426 6.30 -10.55 6.03
CA GLY A 426 7.55 -11.15 5.55
C GLY A 426 8.04 -10.52 4.25
N ALA A 427 7.15 -9.95 3.44
CA ALA A 427 7.48 -9.41 2.12
C ALA A 427 7.08 -7.94 1.97
N LEU A 428 5.78 -7.62 1.98
CA LEU A 428 5.29 -6.28 1.63
C LEU A 428 5.77 -5.20 2.59
N LEU A 429 5.57 -5.38 3.90
CA LEU A 429 5.92 -4.37 4.88
C LEU A 429 7.44 -4.09 4.87
N PRO A 430 8.36 -5.07 5.06
CA PRO A 430 9.80 -4.80 5.06
C PRO A 430 10.33 -4.17 3.77
N THR A 431 9.80 -4.60 2.63
CA THR A 431 10.26 -4.06 1.33
C THR A 431 9.69 -2.67 1.06
N SER A 432 8.44 -2.41 1.43
CA SER A 432 7.84 -1.08 1.33
C SER A 432 8.55 -0.10 2.26
N THR A 433 8.79 -0.49 3.52
CA THR A 433 9.51 0.34 4.51
C THR A 433 10.92 0.67 4.07
N ALA A 434 11.68 -0.32 3.57
CA ALA A 434 13.03 -0.08 3.05
C ALA A 434 13.08 0.86 1.83
N ARG A 435 12.02 0.89 1.01
CA ARG A 435 11.92 1.74 -0.18
C ARG A 435 11.36 3.14 0.10
N LEU A 436 10.57 3.29 1.16
CA LEU A 436 9.93 4.55 1.57
C LEU A 436 10.69 5.29 2.68
N SER A 437 11.59 4.59 3.37
CA SER A 437 12.44 5.17 4.40
C SER A 437 13.70 5.76 3.78
N PRO A 438 14.10 6.99 4.14
CA PRO A 438 15.40 7.51 3.74
C PRO A 438 16.57 6.90 4.53
N ALA A 439 16.31 6.15 5.61
CA ALA A 439 17.35 5.60 6.49
C ALA A 439 18.34 4.68 5.76
N PRO A 440 17.92 3.67 4.96
CA PRO A 440 18.88 2.80 4.26
C PRO A 440 19.81 3.55 3.31
N VAL A 441 19.33 4.64 2.72
CA VAL A 441 20.14 5.51 1.84
C VAL A 441 21.14 6.31 2.67
N ALA A 442 20.72 6.90 3.79
CA ALA A 442 21.60 7.65 4.68
C ALA A 442 22.68 6.77 5.32
N GLU A 443 22.30 5.59 5.83
CA GLU A 443 23.22 4.59 6.41
C GLU A 443 24.27 4.12 5.40
N THR A 444 23.85 3.83 4.17
CA THR A 444 24.80 3.41 3.14
C THR A 444 25.70 4.55 2.70
N TYR A 445 25.17 5.77 2.63
CA TYR A 445 25.97 6.94 2.35
C TYR A 445 27.05 7.14 3.42
N ALA A 446 26.70 7.04 4.71
CA ALA A 446 27.64 7.11 5.83
C ALA A 446 28.67 5.98 5.79
N ALA A 447 28.26 4.73 5.59
CA ALA A 447 29.19 3.60 5.47
C ALA A 447 30.18 3.76 4.31
N ARG A 448 29.83 4.51 3.26
CA ARG A 448 30.73 4.85 2.14
C ARG A 448 31.64 6.04 2.44
N ILE A 449 31.24 6.97 3.30
CA ILE A 449 32.14 7.98 3.87
C ILE A 449 33.25 7.29 4.66
N ASP A 450 32.90 6.32 5.51
CA ASP A 450 33.86 5.60 6.36
C ASP A 450 34.90 4.83 5.55
N ARG A 451 34.53 4.40 4.34
CA ARG A 451 35.43 3.74 3.38
C ARG A 451 36.17 4.72 2.48
N TYR A 452 36.06 6.02 2.72
CA TYR A 452 36.64 7.10 1.91
C TYR A 452 36.20 7.08 0.44
N GLN A 453 35.03 6.50 0.13
CA GLN A 453 34.50 6.42 -1.23
C GLN A 453 33.68 7.66 -1.60
N LEU A 454 33.02 8.30 -0.63
CA LEU A 454 32.15 9.45 -0.84
C LEU A 454 32.52 10.62 0.08
N PRO A 455 32.27 11.87 -0.34
CA PRO A 455 32.54 13.05 0.48
C PRO A 455 31.57 13.14 1.67
N ARG A 456 32.04 13.72 2.79
CA ARG A 456 31.20 14.00 3.97
C ARG A 456 30.07 14.98 3.67
N THR A 457 30.30 15.91 2.76
CA THR A 457 29.31 16.92 2.39
C THR A 457 28.50 16.48 1.19
N VAL A 458 27.17 16.46 1.33
CA VAL A 458 26.22 16.12 0.28
C VAL A 458 25.26 17.28 0.01
N GLY A 459 25.07 17.62 -1.27
CA GLY A 459 24.11 18.65 -1.67
C GLY A 459 22.66 18.14 -1.54
N ARG A 460 21.78 18.86 -0.86
CA ARG A 460 20.36 18.52 -0.74
C ARG A 460 19.50 19.42 -1.61
N PHE A 461 18.94 18.89 -2.69
CA PHE A 461 18.11 19.65 -3.64
C PHE A 461 16.66 19.17 -3.62
N ARG A 462 15.72 19.98 -3.12
CA ARG A 462 14.27 19.70 -3.12
C ARG A 462 13.84 18.37 -2.47
N VAL A 463 14.70 17.78 -1.64
CA VAL A 463 14.36 16.63 -0.81
C VAL A 463 13.80 17.17 0.52
N HIS A 464 12.48 17.06 0.67
CA HIS A 464 11.72 17.53 1.82
C HIS A 464 11.20 16.37 2.66
N ASP A 465 12.06 15.41 2.97
CA ASP A 465 11.70 14.31 3.86
C ASP A 465 12.00 14.71 5.32
N PRO A 466 10.99 14.85 6.19
CA PRO A 466 11.21 15.20 7.59
C PRO A 466 11.95 14.12 8.36
N ALA A 467 11.87 12.85 7.95
CA ALA A 467 12.55 11.75 8.63
C ALA A 467 14.07 11.83 8.47
N LEU A 468 14.58 12.48 7.40
CA LEU A 468 16.03 12.70 7.22
C LEU A 468 16.68 13.35 8.43
N ALA A 469 16.02 14.31 9.08
CA ALA A 469 16.57 14.97 10.26
C ALA A 469 16.81 14.02 11.45
N HIS A 470 16.20 12.85 11.44
CA HIS A 470 16.29 11.86 12.52
C HIS A 470 17.15 10.64 12.15
N VAL A 471 17.28 10.33 10.86
CA VAL A 471 18.03 9.15 10.39
C VAL A 471 19.39 9.49 9.78
N LEU A 472 19.69 10.78 9.61
CA LEU A 472 20.99 11.26 9.15
C LEU A 472 22.07 10.98 10.21
N PRO A 473 23.10 10.17 9.89
CA PRO A 473 24.26 10.02 10.76
C PRO A 473 25.05 11.33 10.88
N ASP A 474 25.70 11.55 12.03
CA ASP A 474 26.42 12.79 12.34
C ASP A 474 27.57 13.08 11.36
N GLU A 475 28.09 12.05 10.69
CA GLU A 475 29.15 12.15 9.69
C GLU A 475 28.68 12.82 8.38
N VAL A 476 27.37 12.83 8.12
CA VAL A 476 26.78 13.32 6.88
C VAL A 476 26.39 14.79 7.01
N ILE A 477 27.18 15.67 6.38
CA ILE A 477 26.91 17.10 6.36
C ILE A 477 26.04 17.43 5.15
N THR A 478 24.81 17.89 5.37
CA THR A 478 23.92 18.29 4.27
C THR A 478 24.03 19.78 3.95
N GLN A 479 24.19 20.11 2.67
CA GLN A 479 24.19 21.50 2.19
C GLN A 479 22.94 21.74 1.33
N ALA A 480 22.04 22.62 1.79
CA ALA A 480 20.83 22.94 1.03
C ALA A 480 21.16 23.65 -0.30
N LEU A 481 20.60 23.13 -1.40
CA LEU A 481 20.73 23.68 -2.74
C LEU A 481 19.41 24.35 -3.12
N ALA A 482 19.40 25.69 -3.14
CA ALA A 482 18.18 26.49 -3.27
C ALA A 482 17.44 26.28 -4.61
N ASP A 483 18.17 26.12 -5.70
CA ASP A 483 17.61 25.99 -7.04
C ASP A 483 18.41 25.04 -7.93
N ARG A 484 17.86 24.74 -9.11
CA ARG A 484 18.50 23.83 -10.07
C ARG A 484 19.85 24.38 -10.58
N ARG A 485 20.03 25.70 -10.64
CA ARG A 485 21.29 26.31 -11.05
C ARG A 485 22.37 26.07 -10.00
N ALA A 486 22.03 26.14 -8.72
CA ALA A 486 22.90 25.78 -7.61
C ALA A 486 23.27 24.29 -7.65
N LEU A 487 22.29 23.40 -7.89
CA LEU A 487 22.57 21.96 -8.08
C LEU A 487 23.55 21.71 -9.23
N LEU A 488 23.33 22.34 -10.38
CA LEU A 488 24.18 22.12 -11.55
C LEU A 488 25.59 22.72 -11.39
N ARG A 489 25.74 23.81 -10.63
CA ARG A 489 27.07 24.32 -10.25
C ARG A 489 27.76 23.40 -9.25
N TRP A 490 27.02 22.91 -8.25
CA TRP A 490 27.52 21.97 -7.26
C TRP A 490 28.07 20.70 -7.91
N LEU A 491 27.27 20.08 -8.78
CA LEU A 491 27.64 18.90 -9.54
C LEU A 491 28.55 19.21 -10.75
N GLY A 492 28.92 20.47 -11.00
CA GLY A 492 29.84 20.86 -12.08
C GLY A 492 31.26 21.14 -11.57
N SER A 493 31.57 20.76 -10.34
CA SER A 493 32.92 20.86 -9.76
C SER A 493 33.82 19.76 -10.33
N ASP A 494 35.12 20.04 -10.37
CA ASP A 494 36.14 19.03 -10.71
C ASP A 494 36.40 18.04 -9.56
N GLU A 495 35.98 18.36 -8.35
CA GLU A 495 36.05 17.45 -7.19
C GLU A 495 34.83 16.51 -7.18
N LEU A 496 34.96 15.34 -6.56
CA LEU A 496 33.83 14.45 -6.32
C LEU A 496 32.76 15.16 -5.47
N ARG A 497 31.60 15.40 -6.06
CA ARG A 497 30.44 16.00 -5.41
C ARG A 497 29.25 15.08 -5.56
N THR A 498 28.59 14.85 -4.43
CA THR A 498 27.35 14.07 -4.36
C THR A 498 26.17 14.97 -4.08
N ALA A 499 24.99 14.58 -4.53
CA ALA A 499 23.76 15.25 -4.17
C ALA A 499 22.60 14.27 -3.97
N TRP A 500 21.68 14.65 -3.10
CA TRP A 500 20.36 14.04 -2.96
C TRP A 500 19.35 14.88 -3.72
N LEU A 501 18.62 14.23 -4.62
CA LEU A 501 17.58 14.89 -5.42
C LEU A 501 16.36 13.97 -5.62
N PRO A 502 15.16 14.54 -5.82
CA PRO A 502 13.99 13.76 -6.17
C PRO A 502 14.16 13.03 -7.49
N GLN A 503 13.60 11.82 -7.62
CA GLN A 503 13.64 11.08 -8.88
C GLN A 503 13.08 11.90 -10.06
N THR A 504 12.07 12.75 -9.82
CA THR A 504 11.48 13.65 -10.82
C THR A 504 12.44 14.72 -11.35
N GLU A 505 13.55 15.00 -10.66
CA GLU A 505 14.57 15.97 -11.09
C GLU A 505 15.75 15.31 -11.82
N LEU A 506 15.84 13.98 -11.84
CA LEU A 506 16.94 13.24 -12.47
C LEU A 506 17.13 13.64 -13.94
N ALA A 507 16.07 13.61 -14.75
CA ALA A 507 16.16 13.95 -16.17
C ALA A 507 16.66 15.38 -16.41
N ALA A 508 16.24 16.33 -15.57
CA ALA A 508 16.68 17.71 -15.66
C ALA A 508 18.14 17.90 -15.23
N ALA A 509 18.57 17.19 -14.17
CA ALA A 509 19.96 17.18 -13.70
C ALA A 509 20.89 16.52 -14.73
N PHE A 510 20.52 15.34 -15.23
CA PHE A 510 21.25 14.57 -16.24
C PHE A 510 21.43 15.37 -17.52
N ALA A 511 20.34 15.95 -18.05
CA ALA A 511 20.43 16.87 -19.16
C ALA A 511 21.34 18.04 -18.77
N GLY A 512 21.13 18.72 -17.65
CA GLY A 512 21.99 19.83 -17.24
C GLY A 512 23.49 19.52 -17.22
N GLN A 513 23.90 18.36 -16.71
CA GLN A 513 25.31 17.96 -16.67
C GLN A 513 25.89 17.64 -18.04
N ARG A 514 25.16 16.86 -18.85
CA ARG A 514 25.55 16.63 -20.25
C ARG A 514 25.75 17.95 -21.00
N ALA A 515 25.09 19.05 -20.61
CA ALA A 515 25.16 20.35 -21.32
C ALA A 515 26.54 20.98 -21.22
N ARG A 516 27.20 20.65 -20.11
CA ARG A 516 28.49 21.16 -19.71
C ARG A 516 29.61 20.15 -20.00
N GLY A 517 29.29 19.00 -20.59
CA GLY A 517 30.25 17.94 -20.83
C GLY A 517 30.60 17.13 -19.58
N HIS A 518 29.79 17.20 -18.52
CA HIS A 518 29.99 16.41 -17.32
C HIS A 518 29.09 15.17 -17.29
N GLU A 519 29.57 14.14 -16.63
CA GLU A 519 28.83 12.92 -16.35
C GLU A 519 27.90 13.11 -15.15
N LEU A 520 26.92 12.21 -15.02
CA LEU A 520 26.06 12.15 -13.84
C LEU A 520 25.72 10.69 -13.59
N SER A 521 26.24 10.16 -12.50
CA SER A 521 25.98 8.79 -12.06
C SER A 521 24.97 8.75 -10.92
N VAL A 522 24.11 7.75 -10.89
CA VAL A 522 23.22 7.46 -9.76
C VAL A 522 23.88 6.38 -8.92
N LEU A 523 24.24 6.73 -7.69
CA LEU A 523 24.97 5.86 -6.76
C LEU A 523 24.05 5.02 -5.87
N ASP A 524 22.79 5.45 -5.70
CA ASP A 524 21.79 4.77 -4.90
C ASP A 524 20.37 5.19 -5.35
N ASP A 525 19.53 4.20 -5.60
CA ASP A 525 18.13 4.33 -6.01
C ASP A 525 17.17 3.56 -5.07
N ARG A 526 17.65 3.18 -3.87
CA ARG A 526 16.84 2.39 -2.93
C ARG A 526 15.61 3.14 -2.46
N HIS A 527 15.67 4.46 -2.30
CA HIS A 527 14.50 5.25 -1.94
C HIS A 527 13.68 5.63 -3.18
N ILE A 528 12.38 5.38 -3.15
CA ILE A 528 11.49 5.58 -4.31
C ILE A 528 11.39 7.06 -4.73
N GLY A 529 11.47 7.98 -3.77
CA GLY A 529 11.35 9.42 -4.03
C GLY A 529 12.68 10.17 -4.10
N MET A 530 13.82 9.52 -3.84
CA MET A 530 15.11 10.20 -3.61
C MET A 530 16.24 9.37 -4.21
N LEU A 531 17.12 10.03 -4.95
CA LEU A 531 18.31 9.45 -5.52
C LEU A 531 19.55 10.06 -4.91
N VAL A 532 20.60 9.25 -4.77
CA VAL A 532 21.96 9.75 -4.53
C VAL A 532 22.67 9.81 -5.88
N VAL A 533 23.12 10.99 -6.28
CA VAL A 533 23.85 11.19 -7.53
C VAL A 533 25.27 11.69 -7.26
N ALA A 534 26.18 11.44 -8.21
CA ALA A 534 27.52 12.00 -8.25
C ALA A 534 27.83 12.61 -9.62
N ASN A 535 28.72 13.61 -9.64
CA ASN A 535 29.19 14.27 -10.86
C ASN A 535 30.26 13.51 -11.64
N GLN A 536 30.73 12.38 -11.13
CA GLN A 536 31.71 11.51 -11.76
C GLN A 536 31.48 10.06 -11.30
N ALA A 537 31.98 9.11 -12.09
CA ALA A 537 32.01 7.72 -11.68
C ALA A 537 32.81 7.54 -10.38
N VAL A 538 32.35 6.65 -9.52
CA VAL A 538 32.99 6.35 -8.24
C VAL A 538 33.48 4.91 -8.28
N ASP A 539 34.77 4.70 -8.05
CA ASP A 539 35.39 3.38 -8.13
C ASP A 539 34.69 2.35 -7.23
N GLY A 540 34.37 1.21 -7.82
CA GLY A 540 33.68 0.11 -7.13
C GLY A 540 32.16 0.32 -6.93
N LEU A 541 31.59 1.42 -7.42
CA LEU A 541 30.14 1.66 -7.43
C LEU A 541 29.60 1.58 -8.86
N ALA A 542 28.58 0.75 -9.06
CA ALA A 542 27.86 0.71 -10.33
C ALA A 542 27.04 1.98 -10.51
N ASP A 543 27.03 2.51 -11.73
CA ASP A 543 26.09 3.58 -12.10
C ASP A 543 24.69 2.99 -12.31
N LEU A 544 23.77 3.36 -11.44
CA LEU A 544 22.36 2.95 -11.48
C LEU A 544 21.51 3.91 -12.32
N ASN A 545 22.12 4.82 -13.09
CA ASN A 545 21.39 5.85 -13.81
C ASN A 545 20.57 5.22 -14.97
N PRO A 546 19.23 5.17 -14.87
CA PRO A 546 18.41 4.57 -15.93
C PRO A 546 18.45 5.36 -17.24
N LEU A 547 18.97 6.60 -17.23
CA LEU A 547 19.05 7.46 -18.40
C LEU A 547 20.34 7.26 -19.21
N ALA A 548 21.39 6.69 -18.59
CA ALA A 548 22.66 6.45 -19.25
C ALA A 548 22.50 5.53 -20.48
N ASP A 549 21.64 4.52 -20.36
CA ASP A 549 21.33 3.58 -21.44
C ASP A 549 20.30 4.10 -22.45
N LEU A 550 19.58 5.18 -22.13
CA LEU A 550 18.49 5.69 -22.96
C LEU A 550 18.94 6.80 -23.90
N VAL A 551 20.02 7.51 -23.59
CA VAL A 551 20.46 8.66 -24.37
C VAL A 551 21.97 8.66 -24.55
N SER A 552 22.40 8.68 -25.80
CA SER A 552 23.81 8.68 -26.18
C SER A 552 24.11 9.79 -27.20
N SER A 553 25.38 10.21 -27.25
CA SER A 553 25.91 11.01 -28.37
C SER A 553 26.38 10.15 -29.53
N THR A 554 26.51 8.84 -29.33
CA THR A 554 26.97 7.89 -30.33
C THR A 554 25.78 7.16 -30.93
N ARG A 555 25.80 6.96 -32.25
CA ARG A 555 24.74 6.23 -32.95
C ARG A 555 24.68 4.79 -32.43
N PRO A 556 23.53 4.34 -31.90
CA PRO A 556 23.36 2.95 -31.48
C PRO A 556 23.29 2.03 -32.70
N GLN A 557 23.84 0.83 -32.57
CA GLN A 557 23.68 -0.24 -33.55
C GLN A 557 22.50 -1.11 -33.13
N LEU A 558 21.44 -1.13 -33.93
CA LEU A 558 20.28 -2.00 -33.75
C LEU A 558 20.20 -2.98 -34.94
N GLU A 559 19.47 -4.08 -34.79
CA GLU A 559 19.37 -5.15 -35.79
C GLU A 559 18.96 -4.65 -37.19
N HIS A 560 18.05 -3.68 -37.26
CA HIS A 560 17.55 -3.13 -38.51
C HIS A 560 17.80 -1.63 -38.58
N GLU A 561 18.63 -1.19 -39.52
CA GLU A 561 18.83 0.24 -39.80
C GLU A 561 17.64 0.83 -40.59
N THR A 562 17.42 2.13 -40.41
CA THR A 562 16.41 2.89 -41.14
C THR A 562 16.82 4.36 -41.22
N TYR A 563 16.17 5.15 -42.10
CA TYR A 563 16.37 6.59 -42.24
C TYR A 563 15.03 7.32 -42.42
N VAL A 564 14.08 7.05 -41.52
CA VAL A 564 12.76 7.70 -41.57
C VAL A 564 12.85 9.06 -40.91
N ARG A 565 12.45 10.11 -41.60
CA ARG A 565 12.40 11.45 -40.99
C ARG A 565 10.97 11.90 -40.74
N PHE A 566 10.75 12.47 -39.56
CA PHE A 566 9.51 13.10 -39.15
C PHE A 566 9.73 14.61 -39.11
N GLY A 567 9.27 15.31 -40.15
CA GLY A 567 9.59 16.72 -40.38
C GLY A 567 11.10 16.94 -40.54
N ASP A 568 11.61 17.97 -39.88
CA ASP A 568 13.03 18.33 -39.81
C ASP A 568 13.62 18.13 -38.40
N ALA A 569 12.88 17.46 -37.52
CA ALA A 569 13.15 17.43 -36.09
C ALA A 569 13.71 16.09 -35.59
N ILE A 570 13.21 14.96 -36.11
CA ILE A 570 13.54 13.62 -35.61
C ILE A 570 13.74 12.66 -36.78
N GLU A 571 14.75 11.81 -36.67
CA GLU A 571 15.02 10.70 -37.58
C GLU A 571 14.99 9.37 -36.81
N VAL A 572 14.29 8.36 -37.31
CA VAL A 572 14.37 6.99 -36.79
C VAL A 572 15.52 6.31 -37.54
N VAL A 573 16.59 6.00 -36.81
CA VAL A 573 17.86 5.50 -37.37
C VAL A 573 18.03 3.97 -37.30
N GLY A 574 17.20 3.31 -36.49
CA GLY A 574 17.20 1.86 -36.35
C GLY A 574 16.05 1.35 -35.48
N TRP A 575 15.79 0.04 -35.55
CA TRP A 575 14.87 -0.68 -34.68
C TRP A 575 15.30 -2.13 -34.45
N GLN A 576 14.82 -2.73 -33.36
CA GLN A 576 14.95 -4.18 -33.10
C GLN A 576 13.79 -4.68 -32.22
N ILE A 577 13.59 -6.00 -32.21
CA ILE A 577 12.61 -6.67 -31.34
C ILE A 577 13.31 -7.76 -30.53
N ASP A 578 13.33 -7.60 -29.21
CA ASP A 578 13.91 -8.56 -28.30
C ASP A 578 12.85 -9.61 -27.88
N GLY A 579 13.08 -10.85 -28.31
CA GLY A 579 12.23 -12.01 -28.02
C GLY A 579 11.27 -12.38 -29.17
N SER A 580 10.70 -13.58 -29.11
CA SER A 580 9.75 -14.03 -30.13
C SER A 580 8.34 -13.48 -29.87
N LEU A 581 7.70 -12.95 -30.91
CA LEU A 581 6.32 -12.48 -30.91
C LEU A 581 5.33 -13.64 -30.84
N VAL A 582 5.27 -14.30 -29.69
CA VAL A 582 4.33 -15.37 -29.37
C VAL A 582 3.22 -14.81 -28.50
N ARG A 583 1.97 -15.16 -28.78
CA ARG A 583 0.82 -14.81 -27.92
C ARG A 583 1.12 -15.11 -26.45
N THR A 584 0.69 -14.22 -25.55
CA THR A 584 0.93 -14.23 -24.09
C THR A 584 2.37 -14.03 -23.63
N ARG A 585 3.35 -13.98 -24.54
CA ARG A 585 4.74 -13.69 -24.19
C ARG A 585 4.99 -12.19 -24.11
N GLN A 586 5.90 -11.81 -23.22
CA GLN A 586 6.43 -10.45 -23.13
C GLN A 586 7.53 -10.26 -24.18
N VAL A 587 7.49 -9.14 -24.88
CA VAL A 587 8.42 -8.76 -25.96
C VAL A 587 8.78 -7.28 -25.81
N THR A 588 10.00 -6.91 -26.20
CA THR A 588 10.44 -5.50 -26.18
C THR A 588 10.73 -5.03 -27.61
N ILE A 589 10.13 -3.91 -28.02
CA ILE A 589 10.51 -3.20 -29.24
C ILE A 589 11.41 -2.03 -28.84
N THR A 590 12.54 -1.88 -29.52
CA THR A 590 13.47 -0.76 -29.31
C THR A 590 13.56 0.05 -30.59
N LEU A 591 13.34 1.37 -30.50
CA LEU A 591 13.58 2.34 -31.58
C LEU A 591 14.74 3.25 -31.23
N ALA A 592 15.63 3.52 -32.19
CA ALA A 592 16.66 4.55 -32.06
C ALA A 592 16.24 5.82 -32.78
N LEU A 593 16.14 6.92 -32.04
CA LEU A 593 15.72 8.23 -32.53
C LEU A 593 16.92 9.18 -32.52
N HIS A 594 17.25 9.78 -33.65
CA HIS A 594 18.24 10.84 -33.76
C HIS A 594 17.55 12.20 -33.79
N VAL A 595 17.94 13.08 -32.87
CA VAL A 595 17.31 14.39 -32.68
C VAL A 595 18.03 15.43 -33.54
N LEU A 596 17.36 15.91 -34.59
CA LEU A 596 17.93 16.87 -35.55
C LEU A 596 17.72 18.33 -35.12
N LYS A 597 16.57 18.61 -34.49
CA LYS A 597 16.20 19.93 -33.96
C LYS A 597 15.48 19.80 -32.62
N ARG A 598 15.30 20.93 -31.94
CA ARG A 598 14.57 20.97 -30.66
C ARG A 598 13.13 20.50 -30.86
N VAL A 599 12.72 19.51 -30.08
CA VAL A 599 11.40 18.88 -30.18
C VAL A 599 10.39 19.54 -29.22
N PRO A 600 9.11 19.66 -29.58
CA PRO A 600 8.06 20.13 -28.69
C PRO A 600 7.91 19.27 -27.43
N LYS A 601 7.54 19.90 -26.31
CA LYS A 601 7.47 19.26 -24.97
C LYS A 601 6.53 18.04 -24.88
N ARG A 602 5.55 17.92 -25.77
CA ARG A 602 4.45 16.93 -25.72
C ARG A 602 4.51 15.91 -26.87
N LEU A 603 5.69 15.62 -27.40
CA LEU A 603 5.85 14.55 -28.39
C LEU A 603 5.31 13.23 -27.82
N LYS A 604 4.48 12.56 -28.61
CA LYS A 604 4.05 11.18 -28.42
C LYS A 604 4.44 10.37 -29.65
N ILE A 605 4.87 9.14 -29.43
CA ILE A 605 5.21 8.19 -30.49
C ILE A 605 4.12 7.13 -30.53
N THR A 606 3.75 6.68 -31.72
CA THR A 606 2.96 5.48 -31.92
C THR A 606 3.87 4.45 -32.54
N THR A 607 4.08 3.33 -31.87
CA THR A 607 4.81 2.17 -32.41
C THR A 607 3.88 0.98 -32.31
N ARG A 608 3.44 0.46 -33.45
CA ARG A 608 2.42 -0.59 -33.48
C ARG A 608 2.74 -1.66 -34.51
N LEU A 609 2.31 -2.88 -34.22
CA LEU A 609 2.33 -3.97 -35.18
C LEU A 609 0.93 -4.10 -35.79
N VAL A 610 0.84 -4.06 -37.11
CA VAL A 610 -0.44 -4.05 -37.84
C VAL A 610 -0.50 -5.18 -38.84
N ARG A 611 -1.63 -5.89 -38.86
CA ARG A 611 -2.00 -6.77 -39.96
C ARG A 611 -3.46 -6.55 -40.34
N GLY A 612 -3.67 -5.99 -41.52
CA GLY A 612 -5.00 -5.58 -41.98
C GLY A 612 -5.65 -4.55 -41.05
N ARG A 613 -7.00 -4.50 -41.05
CA ARG A 613 -7.74 -3.51 -40.25
C ARG A 613 -7.96 -3.93 -38.79
N LEU A 614 -7.93 -5.23 -38.48
CA LEU A 614 -8.41 -5.78 -37.21
C LEU A 614 -7.29 -6.21 -36.25
N SER A 615 -6.12 -6.65 -36.75
CA SER A 615 -5.02 -7.10 -35.90
C SER A 615 -4.07 -5.94 -35.64
N ARG A 616 -4.11 -5.38 -34.43
CA ARG A 616 -3.23 -4.29 -34.00
C ARG A 616 -2.69 -4.54 -32.62
N ILE A 617 -1.37 -4.63 -32.51
CA ILE A 617 -0.68 -4.68 -31.22
C ILE A 617 -0.20 -3.26 -30.91
N ARG A 618 -0.50 -2.78 -29.69
CA ARG A 618 -0.14 -1.43 -29.21
C ARG A 618 -0.61 -0.27 -30.12
N PRO A 619 -1.92 -0.17 -30.43
CA PRO A 619 -2.42 0.86 -31.35
C PRO A 619 -2.35 2.30 -30.80
N TYR A 620 -2.08 2.46 -29.51
CA TYR A 620 -2.15 3.76 -28.82
C TYR A 620 -0.77 4.40 -28.70
N PRO A 621 -0.69 5.73 -28.90
CA PRO A 621 0.54 6.48 -28.71
C PRO A 621 0.96 6.56 -27.24
N HIS A 622 2.27 6.55 -26.99
CA HIS A 622 2.90 6.63 -25.67
C HIS A 622 3.89 7.80 -25.58
N GLU A 623 4.40 8.06 -24.37
CA GLU A 623 5.53 8.98 -24.19
C GLU A 623 6.83 8.31 -24.58
N PRO A 624 7.69 8.97 -25.38
CA PRO A 624 9.03 8.46 -25.66
C PRO A 624 9.76 8.10 -24.38
N THR A 625 10.58 7.04 -24.42
CA THR A 625 11.33 6.52 -23.26
C THR A 625 10.44 6.14 -22.08
N GLN A 626 9.18 5.79 -22.33
CA GLN A 626 8.13 5.58 -21.30
C GLN A 626 7.99 6.75 -20.30
N GLY A 627 8.38 7.96 -20.70
CA GLY A 627 8.37 9.15 -19.84
C GLY A 627 9.60 9.35 -18.96
N HIS A 628 10.56 8.40 -18.92
CA HIS A 628 11.78 8.54 -18.11
C HIS A 628 12.65 9.73 -18.53
N PHE A 629 12.72 10.03 -19.84
CA PHE A 629 13.46 11.16 -20.38
C PHE A 629 12.61 11.98 -21.37
N ALA A 630 11.83 12.90 -20.82
CA ALA A 630 10.90 13.71 -21.61
C ALA A 630 11.58 14.52 -22.73
N PRO A 631 10.96 14.68 -23.91
CA PRO A 631 11.50 15.39 -25.09
C PRO A 631 12.02 16.81 -24.84
N LYS A 632 11.51 17.49 -23.80
CA LYS A 632 11.98 18.82 -23.40
C LYS A 632 13.47 18.84 -22.98
N HIS A 633 14.04 17.67 -22.67
CA HIS A 633 15.44 17.49 -22.26
C HIS A 633 16.36 17.04 -23.40
N TRP A 634 15.79 16.68 -24.56
CA TRP A 634 16.55 16.23 -25.72
C TRP A 634 17.28 17.37 -26.39
N ARG A 635 18.42 17.05 -26.99
CA ARG A 635 19.25 18.00 -27.73
C ARG A 635 19.43 17.56 -29.15
N ARG A 636 19.75 18.55 -29.97
CA ARG A 636 20.30 18.28 -31.29
C ARG A 636 21.54 17.40 -31.16
N GLY A 637 21.57 16.30 -31.92
CA GLY A 637 22.62 15.29 -31.93
C GLY A 637 22.43 14.15 -30.93
N ASP A 638 21.42 14.21 -30.04
CA ASP A 638 21.13 13.08 -29.16
C ASP A 638 20.57 11.90 -29.97
N TYR A 639 21.06 10.71 -29.65
CA TYR A 639 20.42 9.45 -29.97
C TYR A 639 19.63 8.98 -28.75
N VAL A 640 18.32 8.84 -28.90
CA VAL A 640 17.40 8.44 -27.84
C VAL A 640 16.83 7.07 -28.15
N LEU A 641 16.97 6.13 -27.22
CA LEU A 641 16.38 4.80 -27.32
C LEU A 641 14.99 4.77 -26.68
N ASP A 642 13.97 4.53 -27.48
CA ASP A 642 12.62 4.26 -27.01
C ASP A 642 12.41 2.75 -26.90
N ARG A 643 12.48 2.21 -25.67
CA ARG A 643 12.24 0.80 -25.36
C ARG A 643 10.80 0.61 -24.88
N MET A 644 10.09 -0.32 -25.49
CA MET A 644 8.68 -0.59 -25.21
C MET A 644 8.46 -2.07 -24.96
N THR A 645 8.17 -2.43 -23.72
CA THR A 645 7.86 -3.81 -23.36
C THR A 645 6.35 -4.01 -23.26
N PHE A 646 5.83 -5.07 -23.87
CA PHE A 646 4.41 -5.42 -23.80
C PHE A 646 4.19 -6.93 -23.91
N THR A 647 3.02 -7.39 -23.45
CA THR A 647 2.55 -8.76 -23.62
C THR A 647 1.72 -8.86 -24.90
N VAL A 648 2.02 -9.84 -25.76
CA VAL A 648 1.23 -10.09 -26.98
C VAL A 648 -0.17 -10.59 -26.58
N PRO A 649 -1.27 -9.91 -27.00
CA PRO A 649 -2.62 -10.31 -26.62
C PRO A 649 -2.98 -11.74 -27.11
N PRO A 650 -3.74 -12.53 -26.32
CA PRO A 650 -3.99 -13.94 -26.64
C PRO A 650 -5.01 -14.17 -27.76
N LEU A 651 -6.07 -13.37 -27.85
CA LEU A 651 -7.26 -13.69 -28.68
C LEU A 651 -7.52 -12.68 -29.81
N GLU A 652 -7.01 -11.46 -29.71
CA GLU A 652 -7.34 -10.36 -30.63
C GLU A 652 -6.39 -10.23 -31.83
N ILE A 653 -5.30 -11.00 -31.84
CA ILE A 653 -4.18 -10.84 -32.78
C ILE A 653 -4.09 -12.03 -33.72
N MET A 654 -4.12 -11.77 -35.03
CA MET A 654 -3.95 -12.80 -36.07
C MET A 654 -2.48 -13.30 -36.09
N SER A 655 -2.21 -14.57 -36.40
CA SER A 655 -0.83 -15.10 -36.51
C SER A 655 -0.30 -14.99 -37.94
N GLY A 656 0.89 -14.42 -38.13
CA GLY A 656 1.53 -14.19 -39.44
C GLY A 656 2.27 -12.85 -39.50
N GLU A 657 2.61 -12.40 -40.71
CA GLU A 657 3.35 -11.15 -40.94
C GLU A 657 2.56 -9.91 -40.51
N HIS A 658 3.19 -9.06 -39.69
CA HIS A 658 2.71 -7.76 -39.27
C HIS A 658 3.70 -6.69 -39.70
N GLU A 659 3.19 -5.55 -40.12
CA GLU A 659 3.98 -4.36 -40.42
C GLU A 659 4.24 -3.59 -39.12
N LEU A 660 5.52 -3.24 -38.88
CA LEU A 660 5.91 -2.34 -37.80
C LEU A 660 5.73 -0.90 -38.28
N GLU A 661 4.67 -0.26 -37.82
CA GLU A 661 4.35 1.12 -38.13
C GLU A 661 4.79 2.07 -37.02
N VAL A 662 5.43 3.18 -37.41
CA VAL A 662 5.80 4.28 -36.52
C VAL A 662 5.17 5.59 -36.97
N GLY A 663 4.65 6.35 -36.02
CA GLY A 663 4.12 7.70 -36.26
C GLY A 663 4.37 8.62 -35.07
N MET A 664 4.43 9.93 -35.30
CA MET A 664 4.74 10.92 -34.26
C MET A 664 3.72 12.05 -34.22
N ARG A 665 3.38 12.54 -33.02
CA ARG A 665 2.44 13.66 -32.85
C ARG A 665 2.78 14.52 -31.65
N THR A 666 2.39 15.79 -31.68
CA THR A 666 2.55 16.74 -30.55
C THR A 666 1.23 17.01 -29.84
N SER A 667 0.10 16.84 -30.54
CA SER A 667 -1.25 16.98 -30.00
C SER A 667 -2.20 16.01 -30.72
N ARG A 668 -3.49 15.99 -30.34
CA ARG A 668 -4.51 15.19 -31.04
C ARG A 668 -4.66 15.62 -32.51
N HIS A 669 -4.33 16.87 -32.84
CA HIS A 669 -4.53 17.46 -34.18
C HIS A 669 -3.22 17.72 -34.94
N MET A 670 -2.07 17.78 -34.26
CA MET A 670 -0.77 18.02 -34.90
C MET A 670 0.05 16.74 -34.94
N ILE A 671 0.15 16.15 -36.13
CA ILE A 671 0.88 14.93 -36.46
C ILE A 671 2.07 15.34 -37.33
N TYR A 672 3.23 14.72 -37.12
CA TYR A 672 4.38 14.94 -37.99
C TYR A 672 4.21 14.18 -39.29
N ASP A 673 4.45 14.86 -40.39
CA ASP A 673 4.55 14.21 -41.69
C ASP A 673 5.91 13.53 -41.82
N VAL A 674 5.90 12.36 -42.44
CA VAL A 674 7.07 11.61 -42.87
C VAL A 674 7.65 12.35 -44.07
N THR A 675 8.85 12.89 -43.89
CA THR A 675 9.56 13.66 -44.92
C THR A 675 10.63 12.84 -45.63
N LYS A 676 11.00 11.68 -45.07
CA LYS A 676 11.83 10.67 -45.73
C LYS A 676 11.39 9.26 -45.33
N PRO A 677 11.39 8.28 -46.25
CA PRO A 677 11.74 8.39 -47.68
C PRO A 677 10.75 9.24 -48.49
N ASP A 678 11.15 9.67 -49.69
CA ASP A 678 10.25 10.37 -50.61
C ASP A 678 9.09 9.44 -51.02
N ALA A 679 7.90 10.01 -51.24
CA ALA A 679 6.67 9.23 -51.41
C ALA A 679 6.68 8.25 -52.60
N ASP A 680 7.56 8.50 -53.58
CA ASP A 680 7.59 7.79 -54.85
C ASP A 680 8.73 6.74 -54.93
N GLU A 681 9.60 6.63 -53.92
CA GLU A 681 10.73 5.70 -53.93
C GLU A 681 10.84 4.90 -52.60
N PRO A 682 10.87 3.56 -52.65
CA PRO A 682 11.19 2.76 -51.47
C PRO A 682 12.60 3.11 -50.98
N SER A 683 12.77 3.31 -49.68
CA SER A 683 14.10 3.61 -49.14
C SER A 683 15.05 2.43 -49.34
N GLU A 684 16.37 2.70 -49.33
CA GLU A 684 17.44 1.68 -49.34
C GLU A 684 17.29 0.61 -48.24
N HIS A 685 16.45 0.87 -47.22
CA HIS A 685 16.21 -0.01 -46.07
C HIS A 685 14.80 -0.62 -46.05
N GLY A 686 14.07 -0.59 -47.17
CA GLY A 686 12.74 -1.19 -47.29
C GLY A 686 11.64 -0.44 -46.51
N VAL A 687 11.88 0.82 -46.15
CA VAL A 687 10.90 1.68 -45.49
C VAL A 687 9.91 2.20 -46.53
N THR A 688 8.63 2.21 -46.18
CA THR A 688 7.56 2.80 -47.01
C THR A 688 6.66 3.70 -46.18
N ILE A 689 5.93 4.61 -46.85
CA ILE A 689 4.91 5.45 -46.21
C ILE A 689 3.62 4.63 -46.05
N GLY A 690 3.18 4.41 -44.81
CA GLY A 690 2.09 3.50 -44.46
C GLY A 690 0.68 4.08 -44.62
N ASP A 691 0.50 5.40 -44.73
CA ASP A 691 -0.81 6.00 -45.03
C ASP A 691 -0.75 7.06 -46.13
N ARG A 692 -1.88 7.26 -46.83
CA ARG A 692 -2.00 8.27 -47.91
C ARG A 692 -1.73 9.71 -47.46
N LYS A 693 -1.70 9.94 -46.14
CA LYS A 693 -1.49 11.27 -45.56
C LYS A 693 -0.04 11.47 -45.11
N GLY A 694 0.85 10.49 -45.30
CA GLY A 694 2.26 10.63 -44.92
C GLY A 694 2.51 10.66 -43.43
N ARG A 695 1.64 10.12 -42.58
CA ARG A 695 1.70 10.25 -41.10
C ARG A 695 2.31 9.05 -40.39
N PHE A 696 2.37 7.92 -41.07
CA PHE A 696 2.97 6.69 -40.55
C PHE A 696 4.01 6.17 -41.55
N ALA A 697 5.11 5.65 -41.04
CA ALA A 697 6.11 4.92 -41.81
C ALA A 697 6.06 3.44 -41.40
N VAL A 698 6.13 2.55 -42.38
CA VAL A 698 6.33 1.12 -42.17
C VAL A 698 7.83 0.86 -42.18
N LEU A 699 8.37 0.45 -41.02
CA LEU A 699 9.81 0.21 -40.83
C LEU A 699 10.26 -1.18 -41.28
N GLY A 700 9.35 -2.15 -41.30
CA GLY A 700 9.65 -3.54 -41.62
C GLY A 700 8.48 -4.47 -41.33
N ARG A 701 8.68 -5.77 -41.57
CA ARG A 701 7.70 -6.83 -41.33
C ARG A 701 8.23 -7.84 -40.34
N VAL A 702 7.38 -8.28 -39.42
CA VAL A 702 7.71 -9.24 -38.37
C VAL A 702 6.60 -10.28 -38.22
N ARG A 703 7.00 -11.52 -37.96
CA ARG A 703 6.06 -12.64 -37.84
C ARG A 703 5.59 -12.82 -36.39
N VAL A 704 4.28 -12.83 -36.20
CA VAL A 704 3.62 -13.16 -34.92
C VAL A 704 3.14 -14.62 -34.97
N TYR A 705 3.47 -15.40 -33.93
CA TYR A 705 3.16 -16.82 -33.80
C TYR A 705 1.96 -17.09 -32.87
#